data_AF-A0A2K8U5D7-F1
#
_entry.id   AF-A0A2K8U5D7-F1
#
_cell.length_a   1.000
_cell.length_b   1.000
_cell.length_c   1.000
_cell.angle_alpha   90.00
_cell.angle_beta   90.00
_cell.angle_gamma   90.00
#
_symmetry.space_group_name_H-M   'P 1'
#
loop_
_entity.id
_entity.type
_entity.pdbx_description
1 polymer ?
#
loop_
_entity_poly.entity_id
_entity_poly.type
_entity_poly.pdbx_seq_one_letter_code
_entity_poly.pdbx_strand_id
1 'polypeptide(L)'
;MTYSPTPGATSPRGPVWAAFLIYLAFVVYGSLVPLEVGSLAWDQALAQFQRVPYLDLGVGNRADWIANIVLYVPLAFLGCAALLGVRRAGWWTPLGLILVAGFCVAVALGVEFTQQWFAPRTVSLNDLIAETIGTLIGILLWVFGRGRVARGLDAITVGGRASVLAALVTGSLGYLLLSFFPYDFVVSFDELRGKLAGGNQGWLVAPGCGGLLRCAAGLTIEALAAAPLGLLASLLWPRLRLRTLFLVGVLAGLVLEPLQLLLVSGVTQGLSVLMRGSGLVLGALAGQLLGERGPRPVARLVVRAAPLLGLPYLAGMLLVSGWFRSPAVSAAAALARLSEVRWLPLYYQYYTSEAVALTSALAQLGLYFPFGLLAWALAAQRSGSRAVGPWLAVAMVIPVSLLTEAGKLFFPPEHPDPTNVLIAVGATLLAYALATWFERVLTGAPAGGAPSPVVRAWEHAPAPVPRPAVGAPTGAGAESGRASGAGVAADGWDQGGAAVADAPTAAADRSAPPPLVWPAPKKLGMALAVPAGLALSAGIAAFPVAWPILAALLLLYALLLWSYPLAWLLMVPALLPTLDLSPITGRLPLDAFDLVVLTTLLLGYLRVLGVHRRLWPNRLYPVALGLLWLSWGIAMARGLWPLWGADWPPADGSHSPVEAWMVGKGMLWALLLVPLLRRMPPRRLGQARDFVMSGVLLGLTVVALAVLWERHVHVGIADFANEFRVTGTFASMHTGGAYIEAFLAFAFPFLVVGVLTARRWWPRVTGVLLAFLVAYAMMVTFSRGGWAGLGVGLLVVVLGLLRGRTGRGTWIAAAVLVAAVAAATLPVLTGGFAKERLAGSGNDLRIRLAHWERALTLMTPGVGSVLVGEGFGQYPQAFLMLAAPARPPGTFAILREGGNPYLRLGAGETVFLDQQVGIEPGKRYRLTIRVRQAGEVKPFAVPLCEKALLYSFQCQSVVLTPQAVGSGWVDLSADFDSGRLGAGGHWPHPSVKLALPNAGGTVDLDNVSLRAADGRELIANGDFSQGARRWLFVSDQDLAWHIHELWVELYFAQGVLGILALLLLLAAAGLALWRVLRTADSPGFDLALGLAAGLAGLLTVGLLGSVLDTARLAMLCYLGALLAAGMFPGEWRARRARRSVARGRRDGPEGEVQPDAGGRVDPS
;
A
#
# COMPACT_ATOMS: atom_id res chain seq x y z
N MET A 1 -15.13 25.13 -14.62
CA MET A 1 -14.27 26.13 -15.30
C MET A 1 -12.84 25.61 -15.35
N THR A 2 -12.36 25.29 -16.55
CA THR A 2 -11.01 24.81 -16.86
C THR A 2 -10.06 26.00 -17.01
N TYR A 3 -9.11 26.16 -16.07
CA TYR A 3 -8.09 27.20 -16.15
C TYR A 3 -6.84 26.64 -16.85
N SER A 4 -6.52 27.16 -18.03
CA SER A 4 -5.23 26.97 -18.69
C SER A 4 -4.21 27.90 -18.02
N PRO A 5 -3.13 27.40 -17.41
CA PRO A 5 -2.12 28.27 -16.81
C PRO A 5 -1.27 28.90 -17.93
N THR A 6 -1.12 30.22 -17.88
CA THR A 6 -0.19 30.99 -18.72
C THR A 6 1.26 30.48 -18.54
N PRO A 7 2.03 30.33 -19.63
CA PRO A 7 3.43 29.93 -19.55
C PRO A 7 4.32 31.15 -19.26
N GLY A 8 4.96 31.22 -18.09
CA GLY A 8 5.97 32.27 -17.87
C GLY A 8 6.67 32.32 -16.52
N ALA A 9 5.97 32.20 -15.39
CA ALA A 9 6.60 32.44 -14.09
C ALA A 9 7.22 31.17 -13.48
N THR A 10 8.49 30.89 -13.80
CA THR A 10 9.33 29.98 -13.00
C THR A 10 9.62 30.64 -11.66
N SER A 11 9.21 30.03 -10.55
CA SER A 11 9.67 30.45 -9.21
C SER A 11 11.21 30.37 -9.15
N PRO A 12 11.90 31.33 -8.52
CA PRO A 12 13.35 31.27 -8.39
C PRO A 12 13.74 29.99 -7.66
N ARG A 13 14.59 29.16 -8.29
CA ARG A 13 15.01 27.86 -7.75
C ARG A 13 16.08 27.97 -6.64
N GLY A 14 16.73 29.13 -6.51
CA GLY A 14 17.83 29.37 -5.56
C GLY A 14 17.51 29.04 -4.09
N PRO A 15 16.38 29.51 -3.52
CA PRO A 15 16.03 29.23 -2.12
C PRO A 15 15.81 27.74 -1.83
N VAL A 16 15.28 26.99 -2.79
CA VAL A 16 15.03 25.55 -2.64
C VAL A 16 16.35 24.76 -2.66
N TRP A 17 17.30 25.17 -3.51
CA TRP A 17 18.64 24.61 -3.51
C TRP A 17 19.39 24.89 -2.20
N ALA A 18 19.30 26.11 -1.68
CA ALA A 18 19.88 26.45 -0.38
C ALA A 18 19.27 25.60 0.74
N ALA A 19 17.94 25.45 0.78
CA ALA A 19 17.27 24.60 1.76
C ALA A 19 17.70 23.13 1.66
N PHE A 20 17.84 22.59 0.44
CA PHE A 20 18.34 21.23 0.22
C PHE A 20 19.78 21.06 0.73
N LEU A 21 20.68 21.99 0.40
CA LEU A 21 22.08 21.91 0.81
C LEU A 21 22.26 22.08 2.33
N ILE A 22 21.53 23.01 2.94
CA ILE A 22 21.53 23.19 4.41
C ILE A 22 21.01 21.93 5.09
N TYR A 23 19.93 21.35 4.58
CA TYR A 23 19.36 20.13 5.15
C TYR A 23 20.27 18.92 4.94
N LEU A 24 20.90 18.78 3.78
CA LEU A 24 21.91 17.75 3.53
C LEU A 24 23.08 17.87 4.51
N ALA A 25 23.59 19.09 4.72
CA ALA A 25 24.64 19.33 5.71
C ALA A 25 24.19 18.97 7.13
N PHE A 26 22.93 19.27 7.48
CA PHE A 26 22.33 18.88 8.75
C PHE A 26 22.24 17.35 8.90
N VAL A 27 21.82 16.62 7.87
CA VAL A 27 21.78 15.14 7.89
C VAL A 27 23.18 14.57 8.10
N VAL A 28 24.15 14.98 7.27
CA VAL A 28 25.53 14.48 7.37
C VAL A 28 26.14 14.82 8.72
N TYR A 29 25.98 16.05 9.20
CA TYR A 29 26.50 16.46 10.52
C TYR A 29 25.83 15.67 11.65
N GLY A 30 24.50 15.61 11.66
CA GLY A 30 23.71 14.95 12.71
C GLY A 30 24.02 13.46 12.83
N SER A 31 24.34 12.79 11.72
CA SER A 31 24.75 11.39 11.70
C SER A 31 26.20 11.15 12.12
N LEU A 32 27.06 12.18 12.19
CA LEU A 32 28.48 12.06 12.55
C LEU A 32 28.85 12.60 13.94
N VAL A 33 28.03 13.48 14.54
CA VAL A 33 28.16 13.90 15.96
C VAL A 33 28.25 12.64 16.85
N PRO A 34 29.15 12.53 17.85
CA PRO A 34 29.91 13.57 18.52
C PRO A 34 31.25 13.95 17.85
N LEU A 35 31.55 13.46 16.65
CA LEU A 35 32.81 13.72 15.93
C LEU A 35 34.08 13.24 16.66
N GLU A 36 33.97 12.20 17.48
CA GLU A 36 35.12 11.57 18.15
C GLU A 36 35.79 10.55 17.20
N VAL A 37 36.83 11.01 16.50
CA VAL A 37 37.51 10.22 15.47
C VAL A 37 38.37 9.12 16.10
N GLY A 38 38.05 7.87 15.79
CA GLY A 38 38.82 6.68 16.12
C GLY A 38 39.82 6.30 15.03
N SER A 39 40.84 5.54 15.42
CA SER A 39 41.84 4.98 14.50
C SER A 39 41.36 3.63 13.96
N LEU A 40 40.72 3.62 12.79
CA LEU A 40 40.38 2.38 12.07
C LEU A 40 41.07 2.39 10.69
N ALA A 41 41.77 1.30 10.36
CA ALA A 41 42.41 1.17 9.06
C ALA A 41 41.36 0.94 7.96
N TRP A 42 41.59 1.49 6.76
CA TRP A 42 40.64 1.42 5.64
C TRP A 42 40.22 -0.01 5.28
N ASP A 43 41.18 -0.94 5.20
CA ASP A 43 40.90 -2.34 4.85
C ASP A 43 40.02 -3.04 5.89
N GLN A 44 40.20 -2.68 7.17
CA GLN A 44 39.37 -3.18 8.26
C GLN A 44 37.96 -2.60 8.19
N ALA A 45 37.82 -1.30 7.90
CA ALA A 45 36.53 -0.65 7.71
C ALA A 45 35.76 -1.25 6.53
N LEU A 46 36.44 -1.57 5.43
CA LEU A 46 35.79 -2.21 4.28
C LEU A 46 35.34 -3.65 4.61
N ALA A 47 36.18 -4.43 5.28
CA ALA A 47 35.83 -5.80 5.67
C ALA A 47 34.70 -5.85 6.72
N GLN A 48 34.67 -4.90 7.65
CA GLN A 48 33.59 -4.76 8.63
C GLN A 48 32.27 -4.34 7.96
N PHE A 49 32.31 -3.37 7.05
CA PHE A 49 31.12 -2.91 6.32
C PHE A 49 30.52 -3.99 5.41
N GLN A 50 31.36 -4.84 4.79
CA GLN A 50 30.88 -6.00 4.02
C GLN A 50 30.12 -7.04 4.88
N ARG A 51 30.31 -7.01 6.20
CA ARG A 51 29.67 -7.90 7.17
C ARG A 51 28.79 -7.13 8.14
N VAL A 52 28.24 -5.98 7.72
CA VAL A 52 27.39 -5.15 8.55
C VAL A 52 26.25 -5.98 9.16
N PRO A 53 26.05 -5.94 10.48
CA PRO A 53 25.03 -6.74 11.13
C PRO A 53 23.64 -6.15 10.92
N TYR A 54 22.65 -7.02 10.82
CA TYR A 54 21.26 -6.66 11.06
C TYR A 54 21.00 -6.80 12.56
N LEU A 55 20.85 -5.68 13.28
CA LEU A 55 20.71 -5.66 14.74
C LEU A 55 19.29 -6.02 15.17
N ASP A 56 19.14 -6.72 16.30
CA ASP A 56 17.84 -6.89 16.96
C ASP A 56 17.51 -5.60 17.73
N LEU A 57 16.52 -4.85 17.24
CA LEU A 57 16.19 -3.54 17.79
C LEU A 57 15.32 -3.68 19.04
N GLY A 58 15.96 -3.54 20.20
CA GLY A 58 15.26 -3.30 21.47
C GLY A 58 14.44 -2.00 21.45
N VAL A 59 13.57 -1.82 22.45
CA VAL A 59 12.61 -0.71 22.53
C VAL A 59 13.24 0.68 22.32
N GLY A 60 14.42 0.93 22.91
CA GLY A 60 15.14 2.20 22.78
C GLY A 60 15.66 2.47 21.36
N ASN A 61 16.16 1.44 20.66
CA ASN A 61 16.76 1.60 19.33
C ASN A 61 15.72 1.72 18.22
N ARG A 62 14.42 1.52 18.51
CA ARG A 62 13.33 1.73 17.52
C ARG A 62 13.05 3.20 17.26
N ALA A 63 13.21 4.05 18.29
CA ALA A 63 13.08 5.50 18.14
C ALA A 63 14.15 6.04 17.18
N ASP A 64 15.40 5.58 17.32
CA ASP A 64 16.51 5.90 16.44
C ASP A 64 16.24 5.44 14.99
N TRP A 65 15.76 4.20 14.81
CA TRP A 65 15.38 3.67 13.50
C TRP A 65 14.32 4.53 12.78
N ILE A 66 13.29 4.99 13.51
CA ILE A 66 12.25 5.87 12.96
C ILE A 66 12.80 7.29 12.71
N ALA A 67 13.69 7.78 13.57
CA ALA A 67 14.36 9.06 13.36
C ALA A 67 15.13 9.07 12.03
N ASN A 68 15.82 7.99 11.67
CA ASN A 68 16.51 7.83 10.39
C ASN A 68 15.54 7.86 9.18
N ILE A 69 14.36 7.25 9.29
CA ILE A 69 13.30 7.38 8.27
C ILE A 69 12.87 8.85 8.14
N VAL A 70 12.52 9.49 9.26
CA VAL A 70 12.01 10.87 9.29
C VAL A 70 13.07 11.86 8.79
N LEU A 71 14.35 11.58 9.01
CA LEU A 71 15.48 12.39 8.57
C LEU A 71 15.62 12.41 7.04
N TYR A 72 15.43 11.28 6.36
CA TYR A 72 15.60 11.22 4.90
C TYR A 72 14.36 11.66 4.10
N VAL A 73 13.18 11.70 4.72
CA VAL A 73 11.94 12.16 4.06
C VAL A 73 12.07 13.60 3.52
N PRO A 74 12.46 14.62 4.33
CA PRO A 74 12.64 15.97 3.83
C PRO A 74 13.83 16.08 2.87
N LEU A 75 14.92 15.32 3.10
CA LEU A 75 16.09 15.33 2.21
C LEU A 75 15.71 14.96 0.78
N ALA A 76 15.02 13.83 0.59
CA ALA A 76 14.61 13.37 -0.73
C ALA A 76 13.51 14.26 -1.34
N PHE A 77 12.58 14.78 -0.53
CA PHE A 77 11.57 15.73 -1.01
C PHE A 77 12.21 17.03 -1.51
N LEU A 78 13.16 17.60 -0.76
CA LEU A 78 13.89 18.81 -1.11
C LEU A 78 14.80 18.58 -2.30
N GLY A 79 15.47 17.43 -2.40
CA GLY A 79 16.26 17.04 -3.58
C GLY A 79 15.41 16.99 -4.84
N CYS A 80 14.23 16.37 -4.76
CA CYS A 80 13.25 16.40 -5.86
C CYS A 80 12.76 17.83 -6.16
N ALA A 81 12.48 18.64 -5.13
CA ALA A 81 12.04 20.02 -5.31
C ALA A 81 13.11 20.90 -5.97
N ALA A 82 14.39 20.72 -5.61
CA ALA A 82 15.54 21.44 -6.13
C ALA A 82 15.84 21.05 -7.60
N LEU A 83 15.91 19.75 -7.89
CA LEU A 83 16.24 19.22 -9.21
C LEU A 83 15.07 19.31 -10.20
N LEU A 84 13.88 18.87 -9.78
CA LEU A 84 12.72 18.69 -10.67
C LEU A 84 11.74 19.87 -10.62
N GLY A 85 11.76 20.67 -9.55
CA GLY A 85 10.86 21.81 -9.35
C GLY A 85 9.46 21.40 -8.88
N VAL A 86 8.85 22.21 -8.01
CA VAL A 86 7.59 21.83 -7.33
C VAL A 86 6.35 21.92 -8.25
N ARG A 87 6.44 22.65 -9.37
CA ARG A 87 5.27 23.06 -10.19
C ARG A 87 5.11 22.32 -11.53
N ARG A 88 6.14 21.69 -12.09
CA ARG A 88 6.04 20.96 -13.38
C ARG A 88 6.73 19.60 -13.31
N ALA A 89 6.02 18.55 -13.72
CA ALA A 89 6.65 17.27 -14.06
C ALA A 89 6.72 17.14 -15.59
N GLY A 90 7.93 17.02 -16.10
CA GLY A 90 8.22 16.76 -17.51
C GLY A 90 8.31 15.27 -17.81
N TRP A 91 8.66 14.95 -19.05
CA TRP A 91 8.97 13.58 -19.47
C TRP A 91 10.26 13.04 -18.84
N TRP A 92 11.17 13.93 -18.41
CA TRP A 92 12.44 13.64 -17.72
C TRP A 92 12.28 13.41 -16.20
N THR A 93 11.08 13.59 -15.65
CA THR A 93 10.84 13.42 -14.21
C THR A 93 11.22 12.03 -13.69
N PRO A 94 10.92 10.89 -14.36
CA PRO A 94 11.35 9.58 -13.87
C PRO A 94 12.87 9.47 -13.71
N LEU A 95 13.64 9.97 -14.68
CA LEU A 95 15.10 9.99 -14.60
C LEU A 95 15.58 10.81 -13.39
N GLY A 96 15.02 12.01 -13.18
CA GLY A 96 15.41 12.82 -12.03
C GLY A 96 14.99 12.22 -10.67
N LEU A 97 13.89 11.44 -10.61
CA LEU A 97 13.54 10.71 -9.39
C LEU A 97 14.54 9.59 -9.10
N ILE A 98 14.99 8.87 -10.13
CA ILE A 98 16.05 7.85 -10.01
C ILE A 98 17.35 8.50 -9.55
N LEU A 99 17.73 9.65 -10.11
CA LEU A 99 18.94 10.38 -9.70
C LEU A 99 18.88 10.84 -8.25
N VAL A 100 17.73 11.37 -7.79
CA VAL A 100 17.56 11.75 -6.38
C VAL A 100 17.58 10.54 -5.46
N ALA A 101 16.91 9.44 -5.83
CA ALA A 101 16.94 8.20 -5.06
C ALA A 101 18.37 7.66 -4.94
N GLY A 102 19.08 7.56 -6.06
CA GLY A 102 20.48 7.12 -6.09
C GLY A 102 21.40 8.04 -5.29
N PHE A 103 21.18 9.36 -5.36
CA PHE A 103 21.95 10.31 -4.55
C PHE A 103 21.70 10.13 -3.05
N CYS A 104 20.44 10.04 -2.62
CA CYS A 104 20.12 9.84 -1.20
C CYS A 104 20.64 8.50 -0.67
N VAL A 105 20.52 7.42 -1.45
CA VAL A 105 21.09 6.10 -1.07
C VAL A 105 22.63 6.15 -1.05
N ALA A 106 23.26 6.90 -1.95
CA ALA A 106 24.72 7.09 -1.91
C ALA A 106 25.15 7.91 -0.68
N VAL A 107 24.37 8.92 -0.27
CA VAL A 107 24.61 9.66 0.97
C VAL A 107 24.47 8.74 2.18
N ALA A 108 23.40 7.94 2.24
CA ALA A 108 23.16 6.93 3.26
C ALA A 108 24.35 5.98 3.41
N LEU A 109 24.72 5.29 2.33
CA LEU A 109 25.89 4.40 2.29
C LEU A 109 27.19 5.12 2.70
N GLY A 110 27.40 6.34 2.21
CA GLY A 110 28.60 7.11 2.50
C GLY A 110 28.71 7.55 3.95
N VAL A 111 27.61 8.02 4.54
CA VAL A 111 27.53 8.42 5.95
C VAL A 111 27.71 7.21 6.85
N GLU A 112 26.97 6.12 6.61
CA GLU A 112 27.03 4.89 7.39
C GLU A 112 28.43 4.27 7.35
N PHE A 113 29.05 4.24 6.16
CA PHE A 113 30.43 3.78 6.02
C PHE A 113 31.41 4.67 6.80
N THR A 114 31.20 5.99 6.77
CA THR A 114 32.04 6.98 7.46
C THR A 114 31.90 6.90 8.99
N GLN A 115 30.74 6.50 9.51
CA GLN A 115 30.51 6.36 10.95
C GLN A 115 31.43 5.33 11.63
N GLN A 116 32.03 4.39 10.90
CA GLN A 116 33.00 3.44 11.45
C GLN A 116 34.22 4.11 12.08
N TRP A 117 34.54 5.35 11.65
CA TRP A 117 35.61 6.16 12.23
C TRP A 117 35.14 7.05 13.38
N PHE A 118 33.87 7.07 13.75
CA PHE A 118 33.32 7.98 14.76
C PHE A 118 32.71 7.20 15.93
N ALA A 119 33.48 6.91 16.99
CA ALA A 119 32.94 6.27 18.18
C ALA A 119 32.03 7.26 18.96
N PRO A 120 30.94 6.83 19.64
CA PRO A 120 30.41 5.48 19.78
C PRO A 120 29.32 5.13 18.73
N ARG A 121 29.39 5.64 17.48
CA ARG A 121 28.37 5.34 16.47
C ARG A 121 28.36 3.85 16.10
N THR A 122 27.16 3.32 15.91
CA THR A 122 26.93 1.92 15.53
C THR A 122 26.44 1.86 14.10
N VAL A 123 27.16 1.13 13.26
CA VAL A 123 26.82 0.92 11.86
C VAL A 123 25.94 -0.31 11.72
N SER A 124 24.79 -0.18 11.06
CA SER A 124 23.82 -1.28 10.96
C SER A 124 23.07 -1.33 9.63
N LEU A 125 22.63 -2.54 9.26
CA LEU A 125 21.78 -2.70 8.08
C LEU A 125 20.39 -2.08 8.29
N ASN A 126 19.95 -1.97 9.55
CA ASN A 126 18.66 -1.37 9.90
C ASN A 126 18.59 0.09 9.48
N ASP A 127 19.65 0.85 9.74
CA ASP A 127 19.70 2.28 9.45
C ASP A 127 19.70 2.54 7.95
N LEU A 128 20.51 1.79 7.20
CA LEU A 128 20.50 1.87 5.74
C LEU A 128 19.11 1.57 5.14
N ILE A 129 18.39 0.60 5.70
CA ILE A 129 17.01 0.30 5.33
C ILE A 129 16.07 1.47 5.69
N ALA A 130 16.17 2.03 6.90
CA ALA A 130 15.38 3.17 7.35
C ALA A 130 15.58 4.40 6.45
N GLU A 131 16.81 4.78 6.17
CA GLU A 131 17.16 5.92 5.32
C GLU A 131 16.65 5.73 3.88
N THR A 132 16.71 4.50 3.37
CA THR A 132 16.15 4.13 2.06
C THR A 132 14.63 4.25 2.07
N ILE A 133 13.95 3.78 3.11
CA ILE A 133 12.48 3.93 3.27
C ILE A 133 12.11 5.42 3.34
N GLY A 134 12.84 6.21 4.13
CA GLY A 134 12.66 7.66 4.22
C GLY A 134 12.82 8.36 2.87
N THR A 135 13.83 7.97 2.10
CA THR A 135 14.06 8.44 0.74
C THR A 135 12.86 8.17 -0.17
N LEU A 136 12.35 6.94 -0.16
CA LEU A 136 11.19 6.54 -0.96
C LEU A 136 9.93 7.33 -0.55
N ILE A 137 9.67 7.48 0.75
CA ILE A 137 8.55 8.27 1.26
C ILE A 137 8.67 9.73 0.82
N GLY A 138 9.86 10.34 0.93
CA GLY A 138 10.11 11.71 0.48
C GLY A 138 9.85 11.92 -1.02
N ILE A 139 10.31 10.97 -1.84
CA ILE A 139 10.04 10.95 -3.30
C ILE A 139 8.54 10.83 -3.56
N LEU A 140 7.85 9.91 -2.89
CA LEU A 140 6.40 9.72 -3.05
C LEU A 140 5.62 10.97 -2.62
N LEU A 141 5.98 11.58 -1.49
CA LEU A 141 5.40 12.85 -1.04
C LEU A 141 5.63 13.96 -2.07
N TRP A 142 6.78 13.97 -2.76
CA TRP A 142 7.00 14.90 -3.86
C TRP A 142 6.14 14.56 -5.08
N VAL A 143 6.09 13.30 -5.51
CA VAL A 143 5.33 12.88 -6.69
C VAL A 143 3.84 13.18 -6.53
N PHE A 144 3.28 12.91 -5.34
CA PHE A 144 1.86 12.98 -5.04
C PHE A 144 1.42 14.28 -4.35
N GLY A 145 2.25 14.78 -3.44
CA GLY A 145 1.95 15.90 -2.56
C GLY A 145 2.50 17.27 -3.00
N ARG A 146 3.51 17.36 -3.89
CA ARG A 146 4.19 18.64 -4.21
C ARG A 146 3.26 19.80 -4.55
N GLY A 147 2.18 19.54 -5.27
CA GLY A 147 1.21 20.58 -5.64
C GLY A 147 0.34 21.07 -4.48
N ARG A 148 0.09 20.23 -3.46
CA ARG A 148 -0.58 20.64 -2.21
C ARG A 148 0.39 21.35 -1.29
N VAL A 149 1.63 20.85 -1.17
CA VAL A 149 2.70 21.49 -0.39
C VAL A 149 3.00 22.89 -0.92
N ALA A 150 3.23 23.03 -2.23
CA ALA A 150 3.44 24.33 -2.88
C ALA A 150 2.27 25.29 -2.61
N ARG A 151 1.02 24.83 -2.79
CA ARG A 151 -0.17 25.64 -2.52
C ARG A 151 -0.30 26.02 -1.04
N GLY A 152 0.06 25.13 -0.12
CA GLY A 152 0.07 25.40 1.31
C GLY A 152 1.09 26.47 1.67
N LEU A 153 2.32 26.33 1.17
CA LEU A 153 3.39 27.32 1.37
C LEU A 153 3.06 28.67 0.73
N ASP A 154 2.54 28.67 -0.50
CA ASP A 154 2.06 29.88 -1.18
C ASP A 154 0.90 30.52 -0.41
N ALA A 155 -0.04 29.74 0.12
CA ALA A 155 -1.15 30.26 0.93
C ALA A 155 -0.67 30.86 2.25
N ILE A 156 0.30 30.25 2.92
CA ILE A 156 0.88 30.78 4.16
C ILE A 156 1.56 32.13 3.89
N THR A 157 2.26 32.31 2.76
CA THR A 157 3.02 33.54 2.48
C THR A 157 2.18 34.74 2.03
N VAL A 158 1.01 34.54 1.43
CA VAL A 158 0.17 35.60 0.83
C VAL A 158 -0.73 36.33 1.85
N GLY A 159 -0.95 35.76 3.04
CA GLY A 159 -1.80 36.35 4.08
C GLY A 159 -3.31 36.09 3.89
N GLY A 160 -4.15 36.63 4.79
CA GLY A 160 -5.61 36.51 4.74
C GLY A 160 -6.18 35.13 5.12
N ARG A 161 -7.46 34.91 4.81
CA ARG A 161 -8.25 33.73 5.26
C ARG A 161 -7.67 32.39 4.79
N ALA A 162 -7.15 32.34 3.56
CA ALA A 162 -6.52 31.13 3.01
C ALA A 162 -5.21 30.78 3.73
N SER A 163 -4.46 31.81 4.17
CA SER A 163 -3.24 31.66 4.96
C SER A 163 -3.54 31.07 6.35
N VAL A 164 -4.58 31.57 7.04
CA VAL A 164 -5.03 31.02 8.32
C VAL A 164 -5.46 29.55 8.19
N LEU A 165 -6.20 29.21 7.14
CA LEU A 165 -6.61 27.82 6.91
C LEU A 165 -5.39 26.92 6.64
N ALA A 166 -4.43 27.36 5.83
CA ALA A 166 -3.21 26.61 5.53
C ALA A 166 -2.34 26.42 6.80
N ALA A 167 -2.21 27.46 7.61
CA ALA A 167 -1.53 27.40 8.91
C ALA A 167 -2.25 26.47 9.89
N LEU A 168 -3.59 26.49 9.94
CA LEU A 168 -4.36 25.60 10.80
C LEU A 168 -4.15 24.13 10.40
N VAL A 169 -4.26 23.81 9.11
CA VAL A 169 -4.02 22.44 8.61
C VAL A 169 -2.59 21.99 8.90
N THR A 170 -1.60 22.84 8.63
CA THR A 170 -0.19 22.53 8.84
C THR A 170 0.13 22.38 10.33
N GLY A 171 -0.40 23.27 11.17
CA GLY A 171 -0.28 23.21 12.62
C GLY A 171 -0.96 21.99 13.22
N SER A 172 -2.15 21.60 12.74
CA SER A 172 -2.83 20.38 13.21
C SER A 172 -2.04 19.12 12.85
N LEU A 173 -1.45 19.07 11.65
CA LEU A 173 -0.57 17.96 11.25
C LEU A 173 0.70 17.94 12.10
N GLY A 174 1.32 19.10 12.32
CA GLY A 174 2.50 19.23 13.19
C GLY A 174 2.21 18.82 14.63
N TYR A 175 1.06 19.20 15.18
CA TYR A 175 0.62 18.80 16.52
C TYR A 175 0.42 17.29 16.62
N LEU A 176 -0.18 16.65 15.61
CA LEU A 176 -0.34 15.19 15.54
C LEU A 176 1.02 14.48 15.49
N LEU A 177 1.94 14.91 14.61
CA LEU A 177 3.28 14.35 14.51
C LEU A 177 4.04 14.50 15.84
N LEU A 178 3.97 15.68 16.44
CA LEU A 178 4.59 15.95 17.74
C LEU A 178 4.00 15.09 18.85
N SER A 179 2.68 14.85 18.82
CA SER A 179 2.01 14.02 19.83
C SER A 179 2.52 12.58 19.80
N PHE A 180 2.90 12.03 18.64
CA PHE A 180 3.35 10.64 18.54
C PHE A 180 4.85 10.44 18.67
N PHE A 181 5.64 11.52 18.71
CA PHE A 181 7.09 11.43 18.87
C PHE A 181 7.47 10.86 20.25
N PRO A 182 8.46 9.95 20.38
CA PRO A 182 9.45 9.51 19.39
C PRO A 182 9.02 8.31 18.53
N TYR A 183 7.73 8.00 18.48
CA TYR A 183 7.14 6.89 17.72
C TYR A 183 7.57 5.50 18.20
N ASP A 184 7.91 5.39 19.49
CA ASP A 184 8.29 4.14 20.17
C ASP A 184 7.06 3.28 20.51
N PHE A 185 6.33 2.86 19.47
CA PHE A 185 5.14 2.06 19.64
C PHE A 185 5.43 0.70 20.29
N VAL A 186 4.51 0.27 21.13
CA VAL A 186 4.48 -1.04 21.77
C VAL A 186 4.16 -2.09 20.70
N VAL A 187 5.07 -3.04 20.50
CA VAL A 187 4.93 -4.09 19.46
C VAL A 187 4.64 -5.46 20.04
N SER A 188 4.70 -5.61 21.36
CA SER A 188 4.43 -6.87 22.06
C SER A 188 3.55 -6.69 23.30
N PHE A 189 2.80 -7.72 23.66
CA PHE A 189 2.00 -7.70 24.88
C PHE A 189 2.86 -7.62 26.16
N ASP A 190 4.10 -8.11 26.12
CA ASP A 190 5.02 -8.03 27.26
C ASP A 190 5.49 -6.60 27.48
N GLU A 191 5.77 -5.87 26.41
CA GLU A 191 6.00 -4.41 26.46
C GLU A 191 4.75 -3.66 26.91
N LEU A 192 3.55 -4.05 26.45
CA LEU A 192 2.30 -3.43 26.91
C LEU A 192 2.05 -3.69 28.40
N ARG A 193 2.33 -4.91 28.87
CA ARG A 193 2.22 -5.28 30.28
C ARG A 193 3.23 -4.52 31.12
N GLY A 194 4.48 -4.41 30.65
CA GLY A 194 5.52 -3.58 31.27
C GLY A 194 5.13 -2.10 31.32
N LYS A 195 4.55 -1.59 30.22
CA LYS A 195 3.98 -0.24 30.14
C LYS A 195 2.88 -0.05 31.17
N LEU A 196 1.89 -0.93 31.20
CA LEU A 196 0.73 -0.92 32.12
C LEU A 196 1.12 -1.14 33.60
N ALA A 197 2.25 -1.79 33.87
CA ALA A 197 2.84 -1.89 35.20
C ALA A 197 3.63 -0.64 35.61
N GLY A 198 3.97 0.24 34.66
CA GLY A 198 4.68 1.49 34.90
C GLY A 198 3.84 2.58 35.57
N GLY A 199 4.46 3.74 35.80
CA GLY A 199 3.80 4.89 36.43
C GLY A 199 3.16 5.89 35.44
N ASN A 200 3.23 5.67 34.13
CA ASN A 200 2.91 6.70 33.13
C ASN A 200 1.43 6.72 32.69
N GLN A 201 0.56 6.01 33.41
CA GLN A 201 -0.86 5.91 33.10
C GLN A 201 -1.72 6.16 34.35
N GLY A 202 -2.80 6.91 34.20
CA GLY A 202 -3.76 7.12 35.28
C GLY A 202 -5.11 7.61 34.79
N TRP A 203 -6.18 7.31 35.52
CA TRP A 203 -7.54 7.72 35.13
C TRP A 203 -7.71 9.24 35.12
N LEU A 204 -7.07 9.96 36.04
CA LEU A 204 -7.08 11.42 36.12
C LEU A 204 -5.67 12.01 35.95
N VAL A 205 -4.72 11.57 36.78
CA VAL A 205 -3.30 11.95 36.73
C VAL A 205 -2.46 10.69 36.81
N ALA A 206 -1.41 10.60 36.00
CA ALA A 206 -0.49 9.47 36.04
C ALA A 206 0.38 9.49 37.33
N PRO A 207 0.56 8.36 38.05
CA PRO A 207 1.35 8.32 39.29
C PRO A 207 2.82 8.76 39.13
N GLY A 208 3.41 8.51 37.96
CA GLY A 208 4.79 8.84 37.59
C GLY A 208 5.04 10.31 37.25
N CYS A 209 4.01 11.15 37.34
CA CYS A 209 4.06 12.57 36.99
C CYS A 209 4.96 13.41 37.94
N GLY A 210 5.42 12.84 39.05
CA GLY A 210 6.33 13.48 40.00
C GLY A 210 5.60 14.42 40.98
N GLY A 211 6.31 15.43 41.51
CA GLY A 211 5.72 16.42 42.43
C GLY A 211 4.73 17.38 41.75
N LEU A 212 3.84 18.01 42.53
CA LEU A 212 2.75 18.88 42.08
C LEU A 212 3.18 19.90 41.00
N LEU A 213 4.34 20.53 41.20
CA LEU A 213 4.89 21.54 40.30
C LEU A 213 5.27 21.01 38.91
N ARG A 214 5.87 19.80 38.83
CA ARG A 214 6.20 19.18 37.54
C ARG A 214 4.95 18.75 36.79
N CYS A 215 3.97 18.20 37.51
CA CYS A 215 2.69 17.84 36.93
C CYS A 215 1.93 19.05 36.37
N ALA A 216 1.82 20.12 37.15
CA ALA A 216 1.19 21.35 36.70
C ALA A 216 1.90 21.93 35.47
N ALA A 217 3.24 21.90 35.45
CA ALA A 217 4.02 22.36 34.30
C ALA A 217 3.75 21.51 33.05
N GLY A 218 3.78 20.18 33.15
CA GLY A 218 3.50 19.27 32.02
C GLY A 218 2.10 19.47 31.43
N LEU A 219 1.08 19.53 32.28
CA LEU A 219 -0.30 19.79 31.87
C LEU A 219 -0.47 21.17 31.22
N THR A 220 0.24 22.17 31.72
CA THR A 220 0.25 23.52 31.13
C THR A 220 0.89 23.50 29.75
N ILE A 221 2.00 22.78 29.57
CA ILE A 221 2.66 22.61 28.26
C ILE A 221 1.71 21.93 27.27
N GLU A 222 0.96 20.92 27.68
CA GLU A 222 -0.03 20.27 26.81
C GLU A 222 -1.13 21.23 26.34
N ALA A 223 -1.67 22.05 27.26
CA ALA A 223 -2.66 23.06 26.90
C ALA A 223 -2.07 24.13 25.97
N LEU A 224 -0.85 24.61 26.24
CA LEU A 224 -0.16 25.59 25.40
C LEU A 224 0.18 25.02 24.01
N ALA A 225 0.49 23.73 23.91
CA ALA A 225 0.73 23.07 22.63
C ALA A 225 -0.53 23.01 21.74
N ALA A 226 -1.72 22.89 22.35
CA ALA A 226 -3.00 22.93 21.64
C ALA A 226 -3.45 24.36 21.31
N ALA A 227 -3.05 25.37 22.08
CA ALA A 227 -3.54 26.75 21.95
C ALA A 227 -3.38 27.39 20.55
N PRO A 228 -2.27 27.21 19.80
CA PRO A 228 -2.15 27.73 18.44
C PRO A 228 -3.29 27.30 17.50
N LEU A 229 -3.79 26.07 17.65
CA LEU A 229 -4.89 25.55 16.83
C LEU A 229 -6.22 26.27 17.16
N GLY A 230 -6.45 26.53 18.45
CA GLY A 230 -7.61 27.29 18.92
C GLY A 230 -7.60 28.73 18.41
N LEU A 231 -6.44 29.37 18.43
CA LEU A 231 -6.22 30.73 17.91
C LEU A 231 -6.52 30.80 16.41
N LEU A 232 -5.95 29.90 15.62
CA LEU A 232 -6.18 29.86 14.18
C LEU A 232 -7.65 29.53 13.84
N ALA A 233 -8.29 28.65 14.61
CA ALA A 233 -9.70 28.31 14.44
C ALA A 233 -10.64 29.50 14.72
N SER A 234 -10.36 30.31 15.74
CA SER A 234 -11.20 31.48 16.05
C SER A 234 -11.03 32.60 15.02
N LEU A 235 -9.82 32.78 14.46
CA LEU A 235 -9.60 33.70 13.34
C LEU A 235 -10.33 33.27 12.06
N LEU A 236 -10.40 31.96 11.80
CA LEU A 236 -11.09 31.44 10.61
C LEU A 236 -12.61 31.44 10.78
N TRP A 237 -13.09 31.18 11.99
CA TRP A 237 -14.51 31.07 12.32
C TRP A 237 -14.83 31.84 13.61
N PRO A 238 -14.94 33.17 13.53
CA PRO A 238 -15.12 34.03 14.72
C PRO A 238 -16.44 33.78 15.47
N ARG A 239 -17.44 33.17 14.82
CA ARG A 239 -18.73 32.80 15.43
C ARG A 239 -18.73 31.44 16.12
N LEU A 240 -17.61 30.70 16.14
CA LEU A 240 -17.52 29.44 16.88
C LEU A 240 -17.68 29.70 18.38
N ARG A 241 -18.59 28.97 19.01
CA ARG A 241 -18.78 29.03 20.47
C ARG A 241 -17.56 28.37 21.15
N LEU A 242 -17.06 28.97 22.23
CA LEU A 242 -15.94 28.40 23.01
C LEU A 242 -16.23 26.96 23.48
N ARG A 243 -17.49 26.67 23.84
CA ARG A 243 -17.94 25.30 24.16
C ARG A 243 -17.68 24.30 23.03
N THR A 244 -17.87 24.69 21.78
CA THR A 244 -17.62 23.80 20.63
C THR A 244 -16.13 23.50 20.49
N LEU A 245 -15.27 24.50 20.67
CA LEU A 245 -13.81 24.32 20.60
C LEU A 245 -13.31 23.46 21.76
N PHE A 246 -13.85 23.66 22.96
CA PHE A 246 -13.57 22.78 24.11
C PHE A 246 -13.92 21.32 23.79
N LEU A 247 -15.13 21.06 23.26
CA LEU A 247 -15.57 19.70 22.90
C LEU A 247 -14.72 19.07 21.78
N VAL A 248 -14.26 19.86 20.81
CA VAL A 248 -13.33 19.39 19.77
C VAL A 248 -12.00 18.96 20.37
N GLY A 249 -11.47 19.74 21.33
CA GLY A 249 -10.23 19.39 22.04
C GLY A 249 -10.38 18.17 22.92
N VAL A 250 -11.52 18.02 23.61
CA VAL A 250 -11.88 16.82 24.36
C VAL A 250 -11.96 15.61 23.43
N LEU A 251 -12.63 15.72 22.27
CA LEU A 251 -12.70 14.62 21.31
C LEU A 251 -11.33 14.23 20.78
N ALA A 252 -10.47 15.21 20.48
CA ALA A 252 -9.09 14.95 20.08
C ALA A 252 -8.31 14.25 21.21
N GLY A 253 -8.48 14.67 22.47
CA GLY A 253 -7.90 14.01 23.64
C GLY A 253 -8.39 12.56 23.80
N LEU A 254 -9.69 12.31 23.67
CA LEU A 254 -10.26 10.96 23.76
C LEU A 254 -9.73 10.01 22.67
N VAL A 255 -9.27 10.54 21.54
CA VAL A 255 -8.61 9.75 20.49
C VAL A 255 -7.11 9.60 20.77
N LEU A 256 -6.43 10.67 21.19
CA LEU A 256 -4.99 10.67 21.40
C LEU A 256 -4.58 9.87 22.64
N GLU A 257 -5.31 9.96 23.75
CA GLU A 257 -4.94 9.28 25.01
C GLU A 257 -4.84 7.74 24.88
N PRO A 258 -5.81 7.03 24.27
CA PRO A 258 -5.64 5.60 24.01
C PRO A 258 -4.46 5.28 23.09
N LEU A 259 -4.12 6.18 22.16
CA LEU A 259 -2.96 5.99 21.27
C LEU A 259 -1.64 6.28 21.99
N GLN A 260 -1.62 7.21 22.96
CA GLN A 260 -0.46 7.45 23.85
C GLN A 260 -0.14 6.24 24.72
N LEU A 261 -1.16 5.48 25.12
CA LEU A 261 -0.97 4.21 25.84
C LEU A 261 -0.17 3.19 25.02
N LEU A 262 -0.24 3.28 23.69
CA LEU A 262 0.52 2.42 22.78
C LEU A 262 1.95 2.92 22.53
N LEU A 263 2.38 4.02 23.15
CA LEU A 263 3.77 4.50 23.13
C LEU A 263 4.48 4.13 24.43
N VAL A 264 5.69 3.59 24.33
CA VAL A 264 6.46 3.19 25.52
C VAL A 264 6.79 4.41 26.38
N SER A 265 7.18 5.52 25.78
CA SER A 265 7.47 6.79 26.47
C SER A 265 6.24 7.65 26.76
N GLY A 266 5.10 7.39 26.09
CA GLY A 266 3.89 8.22 26.19
C GLY A 266 3.32 8.33 27.60
N VAL A 267 2.79 9.49 28.00
CA VAL A 267 2.05 9.63 29.26
C VAL A 267 0.57 9.67 28.92
N THR A 268 -0.23 8.81 29.56
CA THR A 268 -1.69 8.83 29.37
C THR A 268 -2.44 9.16 30.66
N GLN A 269 -3.30 10.17 30.59
CA GLN A 269 -4.07 10.61 31.74
C GLN A 269 -5.35 11.36 31.36
N GLY A 270 -6.41 11.16 32.13
CA GLY A 270 -7.71 11.79 31.84
C GLY A 270 -7.67 13.32 31.86
N LEU A 271 -6.83 13.94 32.70
CA LEU A 271 -6.72 15.39 32.77
C LEU A 271 -6.14 15.99 31.48
N SER A 272 -5.29 15.26 30.75
CA SER A 272 -4.77 15.67 29.44
C SER A 272 -5.86 15.85 28.38
N VAL A 273 -6.99 15.12 28.50
CA VAL A 273 -8.17 15.33 27.64
C VAL A 273 -8.76 16.72 27.87
N LEU A 274 -8.90 17.12 29.13
CA LEU A 274 -9.43 18.42 29.51
C LEU A 274 -8.44 19.53 29.18
N MET A 275 -7.14 19.32 29.39
CA MET A 275 -6.10 20.32 29.09
C MET A 275 -6.03 20.65 27.59
N ARG A 276 -6.22 19.68 26.70
CA ARG A 276 -6.34 19.96 25.24
C ARG A 276 -7.58 20.80 24.91
N GLY A 277 -8.72 20.50 25.54
CA GLY A 277 -9.93 21.31 25.44
C GLY A 277 -9.72 22.75 25.91
N SER A 278 -9.13 22.92 27.10
CA SER A 278 -8.77 24.22 27.68
C SER A 278 -7.75 24.97 26.82
N GLY A 279 -6.75 24.29 26.27
CA GLY A 279 -5.77 24.86 25.36
C GLY A 279 -6.41 25.48 24.12
N LEU A 280 -7.32 24.76 23.46
CA LEU A 280 -8.07 25.30 22.33
C LEU A 280 -8.91 26.54 22.71
N VAL A 281 -9.51 26.55 23.90
CA VAL A 281 -10.27 27.72 24.38
C VAL A 281 -9.34 28.91 24.65
N LEU A 282 -8.22 28.70 25.34
CA LEU A 282 -7.22 29.74 25.62
C LEU A 282 -6.70 30.38 24.33
N GLY A 283 -6.35 29.54 23.35
CA GLY A 283 -5.98 29.99 22.02
C GLY A 283 -7.08 30.78 21.32
N ALA A 284 -8.32 30.29 21.39
CA ALA A 284 -9.46 30.95 20.77
C ALA A 284 -9.72 32.34 21.34
N LEU A 285 -9.63 32.50 22.66
CA LEU A 285 -9.73 33.78 23.36
C LEU A 285 -8.63 34.74 22.90
N ALA A 286 -7.38 34.27 22.80
CA ALA A 286 -6.29 35.08 22.26
C ALA A 286 -6.54 35.50 20.80
N GLY A 287 -7.07 34.59 19.96
CA GLY A 287 -7.43 34.90 18.57
C GLY A 287 -8.59 35.87 18.44
N GLN A 288 -9.61 35.78 19.31
CA GLN A 288 -10.71 36.75 19.38
C GLN A 288 -10.20 38.13 19.79
N LEU A 289 -9.34 38.19 20.81
CA LEU A 289 -8.69 39.43 21.26
C LEU A 289 -7.88 40.10 20.13
N LEU A 290 -7.09 39.30 19.40
CA LEU A 290 -6.30 39.73 18.25
C LEU A 290 -7.19 40.19 17.08
N GLY A 291 -8.29 39.49 16.83
CA GLY A 291 -9.26 39.82 15.78
C GLY A 291 -10.06 41.09 16.07
N GLU A 292 -10.45 41.32 17.33
CA GLU A 292 -11.25 42.48 17.74
C GLU A 292 -10.42 43.76 17.91
N ARG A 293 -9.24 43.66 18.56
CA ARG A 293 -8.42 44.84 18.89
C ARG A 293 -7.33 45.11 17.86
N GLY A 294 -7.02 44.16 17.00
CA GLY A 294 -5.93 44.25 16.03
C GLY A 294 -4.52 44.14 16.65
N PRO A 295 -3.47 44.06 15.82
CA PRO A 295 -2.11 43.78 16.29
C PRO A 295 -1.45 44.93 17.07
N ARG A 296 -1.78 46.20 16.75
CA ARG A 296 -1.12 47.38 17.37
C ARG A 296 -1.46 47.60 18.85
N PRO A 297 -2.72 47.47 19.32
CA PRO A 297 -3.01 47.51 20.75
C PRO A 297 -2.37 46.37 21.55
N VAL A 298 -2.27 45.17 20.95
CA VAL A 298 -1.60 44.02 21.56
C VAL A 298 -0.09 44.29 21.70
N ALA A 299 0.56 44.80 20.65
CA ALA A 299 1.96 45.21 20.71
C ALA A 299 2.22 46.26 21.82
N ARG A 300 1.32 47.24 21.96
CA ARG A 300 1.39 48.24 23.05
C ARG A 300 1.26 47.61 24.43
N LEU A 301 0.36 46.64 24.60
CA LEU A 301 0.23 45.90 25.85
C LEU A 301 1.50 45.13 26.18
N VAL A 302 2.10 44.43 25.22
CA VAL A 302 3.35 43.66 25.40
C VAL A 302 4.49 44.57 25.86
N VAL A 303 4.70 45.73 25.22
CA VAL A 303 5.77 46.66 25.60
C VAL A 303 5.51 47.31 26.96
N ARG A 304 4.25 47.61 27.31
CA ARG A 304 3.90 48.13 28.65
C ARG A 304 4.06 47.10 29.76
N ALA A 305 3.77 45.83 29.46
CA ALA A 305 3.91 44.73 30.41
C ALA A 305 5.37 44.28 30.58
N ALA A 306 6.21 44.44 29.55
CA ALA A 306 7.60 44.01 29.56
C ALA A 306 8.44 44.50 30.75
N PRO A 307 8.42 45.78 31.19
CA PRO A 307 9.19 46.20 32.37
C PRO A 307 8.65 45.62 33.68
N LEU A 308 7.34 45.37 33.79
CA LEU A 308 6.71 44.80 34.98
C LEU A 308 6.94 43.28 35.10
N LEU A 309 6.86 42.58 33.97
CA LEU A 309 6.97 41.12 33.91
C LEU A 309 8.39 40.64 33.62
N GLY A 310 9.28 41.50 33.13
CA GLY A 310 10.62 41.14 32.68
C GLY A 310 11.50 40.60 33.80
N LEU A 311 11.56 41.27 34.96
CA LEU A 311 12.33 40.80 36.11
C LEU A 311 11.80 39.47 36.68
N PRO A 312 10.49 39.31 36.98
CA PRO A 312 9.93 38.02 37.37
C PRO A 312 10.16 36.91 36.33
N TYR A 313 10.06 37.24 35.04
CA TYR A 313 10.28 36.29 33.96
C TYR A 313 11.72 35.82 33.88
N LEU A 314 12.69 36.75 33.93
CA LEU A 314 14.12 36.41 33.95
C LEU A 314 14.46 35.56 35.18
N ALA A 315 13.95 35.91 36.36
CA ALA A 315 14.13 35.09 37.57
C ALA A 315 13.57 33.67 37.39
N GLY A 316 12.35 33.55 36.85
CA GLY A 316 11.74 32.26 36.53
C GLY A 316 12.52 31.46 35.50
N MET A 317 13.01 32.12 34.45
CA MET A 317 13.84 31.52 33.41
C MET A 317 15.15 30.96 33.97
N LEU A 318 15.83 31.68 34.87
CA LEU A 318 17.04 31.19 35.54
C LEU A 318 16.74 29.95 36.39
N LEU A 319 15.65 29.97 37.18
CA LEU A 319 15.20 28.83 37.99
C LEU A 319 14.90 27.59 37.12
N VAL A 320 14.17 27.76 36.02
CA VAL A 320 13.86 26.67 35.08
C VAL A 320 15.11 26.14 34.41
N SER A 321 16.07 27.02 34.09
CA SER A 321 17.37 26.69 33.51
C SER A 321 18.33 26.03 34.51
N GLY A 322 17.88 25.72 35.73
CA GLY A 322 18.62 24.95 36.72
C GLY A 322 19.45 25.78 37.70
N TRP A 323 19.37 27.11 37.63
CA TRP A 323 20.06 27.96 38.60
C TRP A 323 19.48 27.73 39.99
N PHE A 324 20.37 27.72 41.00
CA PHE A 324 20.02 27.51 42.41
C PHE A 324 19.44 26.13 42.76
N ARG A 325 19.48 25.14 41.86
CA ARG A 325 19.13 23.74 42.20
C ARG A 325 20.10 23.13 43.23
N SER A 326 21.31 23.67 43.30
CA SER A 326 22.35 23.31 44.26
C SER A 326 23.05 24.57 44.80
N PRO A 327 23.80 24.46 45.91
CA PRO A 327 24.64 25.55 46.38
C PRO A 327 25.66 25.95 45.31
N ALA A 328 25.87 27.26 45.14
CA ALA A 328 26.83 27.77 44.17
C ALA A 328 28.26 27.35 44.52
N VAL A 329 29.02 26.85 43.54
CA VAL A 329 30.45 26.56 43.71
C VAL A 329 31.29 27.84 43.64
N SER A 330 32.54 27.77 44.12
CA SER A 330 33.47 28.90 44.05
C SER A 330 33.80 29.28 42.60
N ALA A 331 34.18 30.54 42.35
CA ALA A 331 34.54 31.00 41.00
C ALA A 331 35.70 30.20 40.38
N ALA A 332 36.67 29.77 41.19
CA ALA A 332 37.77 28.92 40.74
C ALA A 332 37.27 27.54 40.29
N ALA A 333 36.33 26.93 41.04
CA ALA A 333 35.72 25.65 40.67
C ALA A 333 34.83 25.78 39.42
N ALA A 334 34.07 26.88 39.28
CA ALA A 334 33.28 27.16 38.08
C ALA A 334 34.16 27.34 36.83
N LEU A 335 35.31 28.01 36.96
CA LEU A 335 36.26 28.20 35.85
C LEU A 335 36.96 26.89 35.46
N ALA A 336 37.26 26.01 36.43
CA ALA A 336 37.79 24.68 36.15
C ALA A 336 36.82 23.84 35.32
N ARG A 337 35.50 23.97 35.54
CA ARG A 337 34.46 23.27 34.75
C ARG A 337 34.33 23.78 33.31
N LEU A 338 34.92 24.93 32.97
CA LEU A 338 34.86 25.46 31.60
C LEU A 338 35.63 24.57 30.62
N SER A 339 36.72 23.92 31.04
CA SER A 339 37.50 23.00 30.20
C SER A 339 36.76 21.68 29.94
N GLU A 340 35.75 21.35 30.74
CA GLU A 340 34.90 20.17 30.59
C GLU A 340 33.71 20.42 29.63
N VAL A 341 33.47 21.68 29.23
CA VAL A 341 32.38 22.04 28.32
C VAL A 341 32.66 21.54 26.92
N ARG A 342 31.70 20.83 26.35
CA ARG A 342 31.73 20.34 24.97
C ARG A 342 31.05 21.37 24.08
N TRP A 343 31.87 22.08 23.30
CA TRP A 343 31.42 23.20 22.47
C TRP A 343 30.65 22.78 21.20
N LEU A 344 30.67 21.49 20.86
CA LEU A 344 30.07 20.97 19.64
C LEU A 344 28.52 21.01 19.73
N PRO A 345 27.83 21.66 18.77
CA PRO A 345 26.37 21.66 18.73
C PRO A 345 25.78 20.24 18.68
N LEU A 346 24.69 20.02 19.41
CA LEU A 346 23.99 18.74 19.57
C LEU A 346 24.75 17.66 20.37
N TYR A 347 25.96 17.93 20.88
CA TYR A 347 26.74 16.95 21.64
C TYR A 347 25.96 16.39 22.83
N TYR A 348 25.42 17.25 23.70
CA TYR A 348 24.70 16.81 24.89
C TYR A 348 23.36 16.14 24.55
N GLN A 349 22.72 16.52 23.44
CA GLN A 349 21.47 15.92 22.99
C GLN A 349 21.66 14.49 22.49
N TYR A 350 22.82 14.18 21.90
CA TYR A 350 23.17 12.83 21.45
C TYR A 350 23.22 11.80 22.59
N TYR A 351 23.70 12.18 23.77
CA TYR A 351 23.82 11.27 24.92
C TYR A 351 22.53 11.17 25.76
N THR A 352 21.41 11.66 25.25
CA THR A 352 20.09 11.57 25.88
C THR A 352 19.10 10.88 24.94
N SER A 353 17.99 10.36 25.48
CA SER A 353 16.94 9.81 24.61
C SER A 353 16.30 10.89 23.76
N GLU A 354 15.78 10.50 22.60
CA GLU A 354 15.16 11.38 21.62
C GLU A 354 14.01 12.20 22.24
N ALA A 355 13.20 11.56 23.09
CA ALA A 355 12.12 12.21 23.83
C ALA A 355 12.64 13.29 24.79
N VAL A 356 13.75 13.04 25.49
CA VAL A 356 14.37 14.04 26.39
C VAL A 356 15.00 15.17 25.59
N ALA A 357 15.69 14.87 24.50
CA ALA A 357 16.26 15.87 23.61
C ALA A 357 15.18 16.80 23.03
N LEU A 358 14.05 16.26 22.55
CA LEU A 358 12.95 17.06 22.02
C LEU A 358 12.24 17.89 23.09
N THR A 359 11.94 17.31 24.25
CA THR A 359 11.29 18.05 25.34
C THR A 359 12.18 19.18 25.85
N SER A 360 13.50 18.95 25.94
CA SER A 360 14.49 19.99 26.22
C SER A 360 14.48 21.09 25.15
N ALA A 361 14.53 20.72 23.86
CA ALA A 361 14.50 21.70 22.78
C ALA A 361 13.20 22.54 22.75
N LEU A 362 12.04 21.92 23.01
CA LEU A 362 10.76 22.63 23.12
C LEU A 362 10.68 23.54 24.34
N ALA A 363 11.23 23.11 25.48
CA ALA A 363 11.32 23.94 26.67
C ALA A 363 12.18 25.18 26.42
N GLN A 364 13.36 25.01 25.79
CA GLN A 364 14.21 26.13 25.39
C GLN A 364 13.51 27.04 24.38
N LEU A 365 12.81 26.47 23.39
CA LEU A 365 12.03 27.25 22.43
C LEU A 365 10.99 28.12 23.14
N GLY A 366 10.26 27.56 24.12
CA GLY A 366 9.30 28.30 24.95
C GLY A 366 9.93 29.39 25.82
N LEU A 367 11.11 29.14 26.41
CA LEU A 367 11.84 30.09 27.26
C LEU A 367 12.38 31.30 26.48
N TYR A 368 12.68 31.14 25.19
CA TYR A 368 13.20 32.27 24.40
C TYR A 368 12.15 32.89 23.46
N PHE A 369 10.97 32.27 23.31
CA PHE A 369 9.87 32.78 22.49
C PHE A 369 9.45 34.23 22.81
N PRO A 370 9.33 34.67 24.09
CA PRO A 370 8.87 36.01 24.40
C PRO A 370 9.81 37.14 23.95
N PHE A 371 11.11 36.88 23.81
CA PHE A 371 12.06 37.89 23.31
C PHE A 371 11.77 38.27 21.86
N GLY A 372 11.35 37.30 21.03
CA GLY A 372 10.94 37.56 19.66
C GLY A 372 9.61 38.32 19.57
N LEU A 373 8.66 38.01 20.46
CA LEU A 373 7.40 38.77 20.59
C LEU A 373 7.65 40.22 21.03
N LEU A 374 8.57 40.44 21.97
CA LEU A 374 8.95 41.78 22.42
C LEU A 374 9.63 42.57 21.31
N ALA A 375 10.56 41.95 20.58
CA ALA A 375 11.23 42.57 19.42
C ALA A 375 10.22 43.00 18.35
N TRP A 376 9.25 42.14 18.04
CA TRP A 376 8.15 42.46 17.14
C TRP A 376 7.30 43.61 17.68
N ALA A 377 6.92 43.58 18.95
CA ALA A 377 6.05 44.59 19.56
C ALA A 377 6.72 45.99 19.61
N LEU A 378 8.05 46.03 19.80
CA LEU A 378 8.85 47.25 19.71
C LEU A 378 8.95 47.77 18.27
N ALA A 379 9.12 46.86 17.29
CA ALA A 379 9.13 47.21 15.88
C ALA A 379 7.77 47.74 15.39
N ALA A 380 6.67 47.09 15.80
CA ALA A 380 5.30 47.44 15.43
C ALA A 380 4.83 48.82 15.96
N GLN A 381 5.53 49.38 16.96
CA GLN A 381 5.23 50.70 17.53
C GLN A 381 6.00 51.86 16.88
N ARG A 382 7.06 51.59 16.11
CA ARG A 382 7.82 52.64 15.43
C ARG A 382 7.22 52.93 14.05
N SER A 383 6.69 54.14 13.88
CA SER A 383 6.21 54.65 12.59
C SER A 383 7.37 55.34 11.86
N GLY A 384 8.11 54.63 10.99
CA GLY A 384 9.20 55.22 10.19
C GLY A 384 10.15 54.24 9.49
N SER A 385 10.70 54.68 8.35
CA SER A 385 11.46 53.96 7.29
C SER A 385 12.65 53.05 7.68
N ARG A 386 13.00 52.87 8.94
CA ARG A 386 13.96 51.83 9.36
C ARG A 386 13.21 50.76 10.13
N ALA A 387 12.59 49.85 9.39
CA ALA A 387 12.06 48.61 9.96
C ALA A 387 13.19 47.95 10.75
N VAL A 388 13.02 47.86 12.07
CA VAL A 388 13.95 47.15 12.92
C VAL A 388 13.86 45.69 12.52
N GLY A 389 14.89 45.22 11.82
CA GLY A 389 14.93 43.86 11.30
C GLY A 389 14.98 42.81 12.40
N PRO A 390 14.84 41.52 12.04
CA PRO A 390 14.95 40.39 12.97
C PRO A 390 16.25 40.40 13.79
N TRP A 391 17.28 41.10 13.32
CA TRP A 391 18.57 41.28 13.99
C TRP A 391 18.51 41.99 15.35
N LEU A 392 17.53 42.87 15.63
CA LEU A 392 17.36 43.39 17.00
C LEU A 392 16.96 42.26 17.96
N ALA A 393 16.09 41.36 17.52
CA ALA A 393 15.67 40.22 18.32
C ALA A 393 16.86 39.31 18.67
N VAL A 394 17.72 39.06 17.67
CA VAL A 394 18.98 38.32 17.84
C VAL A 394 19.93 39.04 18.80
N ALA A 395 20.11 40.34 18.64
CA ALA A 395 20.99 41.15 19.50
C ALA A 395 20.53 41.18 20.96
N MET A 396 19.22 41.11 21.23
CA MET A 396 18.66 41.04 22.58
C MET A 396 18.86 39.67 23.24
N VAL A 397 18.69 38.57 22.48
CA VAL A 397 18.68 37.23 23.08
C VAL A 397 20.08 36.65 23.30
N ILE A 398 21.05 36.94 22.43
CA ILE A 398 22.41 36.37 22.53
C ILE A 398 23.04 36.62 23.92
N PRO A 399 23.10 37.86 24.45
CA PRO A 399 23.69 38.12 25.77
C PRO A 399 22.95 37.37 26.89
N VAL A 400 21.62 37.34 26.83
CA VAL A 400 20.79 36.67 27.85
C VAL A 400 21.03 35.16 27.83
N SER A 401 21.05 34.54 26.65
CA SER A 401 21.31 33.10 26.51
C SER A 401 22.73 32.72 26.93
N LEU A 402 23.73 33.54 26.57
CA LEU A 402 25.13 33.31 26.98
C LEU A 402 25.28 33.43 28.50
N LEU A 403 24.67 34.44 29.13
CA LEU A 403 24.68 34.59 30.58
C LEU A 403 23.98 33.42 31.27
N THR A 404 22.82 33.01 30.77
CA THR A 404 22.03 31.90 31.32
C THR A 404 22.79 30.59 31.27
N GLU A 405 23.43 30.28 30.14
CA GLU A 405 24.24 29.07 29.97
C GLU A 405 25.54 29.13 30.76
N ALA A 406 26.25 30.27 30.75
CA ALA A 406 27.49 30.45 31.52
C ALA A 406 27.27 30.30 33.02
N GLY A 407 26.13 30.78 33.55
CA GLY A 407 25.85 30.65 34.98
C GLY A 407 25.63 29.22 35.46
N LYS A 408 25.33 28.27 34.57
CA LYS A 408 25.24 26.83 34.93
C LYS A 408 26.58 26.27 35.43
N LEU A 409 27.71 26.89 35.09
CA LEU A 409 29.02 26.54 35.63
C LEU A 409 29.05 26.57 37.18
N PHE A 410 28.25 27.46 37.78
CA PHE A 410 28.19 27.64 39.23
C PHE A 410 27.27 26.64 39.95
N PHE A 411 26.43 25.88 39.25
CA PHE A 411 25.38 25.05 39.86
C PHE A 411 25.41 23.58 39.37
N PRO A 412 26.25 22.70 39.94
CA PRO A 412 26.26 21.26 39.60
C PRO A 412 24.92 20.58 39.97
N PRO A 413 24.42 19.57 39.24
CA PRO A 413 25.04 18.87 38.12
C PRO A 413 24.83 19.54 36.75
N GLU A 414 24.23 20.73 36.68
CA GLU A 414 23.95 21.40 35.40
C GLU A 414 25.24 21.77 34.65
N HIS A 415 25.19 21.73 33.31
CA HIS A 415 26.30 22.08 32.43
C HIS A 415 25.85 23.07 31.34
N PRO A 416 26.73 24.00 30.91
CA PRO A 416 26.47 24.85 29.76
C PRO A 416 26.27 24.01 28.49
N ASP A 417 25.23 24.29 27.72
CA ASP A 417 25.00 23.68 26.40
C ASP A 417 24.98 24.77 25.31
N PRO A 418 26.02 24.84 24.45
CA PRO A 418 26.08 25.77 23.32
C PRO A 418 24.88 25.65 22.37
N THR A 419 24.28 24.46 22.29
CA THR A 419 23.09 24.20 21.46
C THR A 419 21.90 25.05 21.91
N ASN A 420 21.76 25.31 23.22
CA ASN A 420 20.68 26.13 23.74
C ASN A 420 20.76 27.58 23.27
N VAL A 421 21.97 28.11 23.03
CA VAL A 421 22.17 29.45 22.44
C VAL A 421 21.66 29.48 20.99
N LEU A 422 21.94 28.43 20.21
CA LEU A 422 21.41 28.30 18.85
C LEU A 422 19.88 28.17 18.84
N ILE A 423 19.33 27.37 19.76
CA ILE A 423 17.88 27.23 19.94
C ILE A 423 17.27 28.56 20.36
N ALA A 424 17.90 29.33 21.25
CA ALA A 424 17.43 30.65 21.69
C ALA A 424 17.31 31.63 20.53
N VAL A 425 18.32 31.70 19.67
CA VAL A 425 18.31 32.51 18.44
C VAL A 425 17.21 32.04 17.51
N GLY A 426 17.10 30.74 17.26
CA GLY A 426 16.07 30.15 16.40
C GLY A 426 14.64 30.41 16.90
N ALA A 427 14.41 30.23 18.19
CA ALA A 427 13.13 30.46 18.85
C ALA A 427 12.69 31.93 18.77
N THR A 428 13.63 32.84 19.01
CA THR A 428 13.41 34.29 18.93
C THR A 428 13.08 34.73 17.50
N LEU A 429 13.82 34.23 16.51
CA LEU A 429 13.55 34.49 15.09
C LEU A 429 12.20 33.91 14.65
N LEU A 430 11.88 32.69 15.10
CA LEU A 430 10.59 32.05 14.82
C LEU A 430 9.43 32.84 15.41
N ALA A 431 9.52 33.26 16.68
CA ALA A 431 8.49 34.06 17.34
C ALA A 431 8.28 35.41 16.63
N TYR A 432 9.36 36.11 16.25
CA TYR A 432 9.28 37.35 15.47
C TYR A 432 8.65 37.12 14.08
N ALA A 433 9.04 36.04 13.38
CA ALA A 433 8.48 35.68 12.07
C ALA A 433 6.98 35.32 12.16
N LEU A 434 6.56 34.60 13.20
CA LEU A 434 5.16 34.26 13.43
C LEU A 434 4.33 35.51 13.76
N ALA A 435 4.84 36.40 14.61
CA ALA A 435 4.14 37.62 14.99
C ALA A 435 3.97 38.58 13.79
N THR A 436 5.03 38.78 13.00
CA THR A 436 4.96 39.56 11.74
C THR A 436 4.06 38.90 10.69
N TRP A 437 3.99 37.57 10.67
CA TRP A 437 3.03 36.85 9.82
C TRP A 437 1.59 37.09 10.28
N PHE A 438 1.29 36.99 11.58
CA PHE A 438 -0.04 37.28 12.13
C PHE A 438 -0.48 38.73 11.86
N GLU A 439 0.44 39.68 12.00
CA GLU A 439 0.18 41.09 11.68
C GLU A 439 -0.23 41.26 10.21
N ARG A 440 0.49 40.62 9.26
CA ARG A 440 0.13 40.64 7.82
C ARG A 440 -1.23 40.00 7.54
N VAL A 441 -1.51 38.86 8.20
CA VAL A 441 -2.78 38.15 8.05
C VAL A 441 -3.96 39.01 8.50
N LEU A 442 -3.83 39.71 9.64
CA LEU A 442 -4.88 40.54 10.23
C LEU A 442 -5.05 41.89 9.52
N THR A 443 -3.97 42.46 8.96
CA THR A 443 -4.00 43.75 8.25
C THR A 443 -4.31 43.62 6.76
N GLY A 444 -4.29 42.41 6.20
CA GLY A 444 -4.53 42.15 4.78
C GLY A 444 -3.42 42.65 3.85
N ALA A 445 -2.26 43.04 4.39
CA ALA A 445 -1.14 43.56 3.60
C ALA A 445 -0.46 42.41 2.83
N PRO A 446 -0.39 42.45 1.48
CA PRO A 446 0.35 41.45 0.72
C PRO A 446 1.84 41.52 1.08
N ALA A 447 2.50 40.36 1.20
CA ALA A 447 3.94 40.32 1.20
C ALA A 447 4.43 40.98 -0.11
N GLY A 448 5.26 42.02 -0.02
CA GLY A 448 5.70 42.80 -1.18
C GLY A 448 6.03 41.91 -2.38
N GLY A 449 5.25 42.06 -3.45
CA GLY A 449 5.30 41.21 -4.64
C GLY A 449 3.91 40.99 -5.23
N ALA A 450 3.76 41.22 -6.54
CA ALA A 450 2.46 41.11 -7.22
C ALA A 450 1.81 39.73 -6.99
N PRO A 451 0.51 39.68 -6.62
CA PRO A 451 -0.17 38.43 -6.37
C PRO A 451 -0.24 37.57 -7.64
N SER A 452 0.05 36.27 -7.47
CA SER A 452 -0.13 35.27 -8.52
C SER A 452 -1.60 35.18 -8.96
N PRO A 453 -1.91 35.01 -10.26
CA PRO A 453 -3.28 34.94 -10.80
C PRO A 453 -4.16 33.83 -10.19
N VAL A 454 -3.58 32.90 -9.43
CA VAL A 454 -4.26 31.79 -8.73
C VAL A 454 -5.15 32.28 -7.58
N VAL A 455 -4.88 33.46 -7.00
CA VAL A 455 -5.59 33.98 -5.82
C VAL A 455 -7.00 34.49 -6.14
N ARG A 456 -7.27 34.94 -7.38
CA ARG A 456 -8.58 35.46 -7.78
C ARG A 456 -9.73 34.43 -7.73
N ALA A 457 -9.41 33.13 -7.70
CA ALA A 457 -10.42 32.06 -7.69
C ALA A 457 -11.07 31.81 -6.31
N TRP A 458 -10.57 32.39 -5.22
CA TRP A 458 -11.09 32.18 -3.85
C TRP A 458 -11.83 33.38 -3.27
N GLU A 459 -11.70 34.57 -3.87
CA GLU A 459 -12.43 35.78 -3.43
C GLU A 459 -13.93 35.76 -3.75
N HIS A 460 -14.39 34.83 -4.61
CA HIS A 460 -15.78 34.76 -5.08
C HIS A 460 -16.58 33.62 -4.42
N ALA A 461 -16.34 33.32 -3.14
CA ALA A 461 -17.34 32.62 -2.34
C ALA A 461 -18.45 33.63 -1.98
N PRO A 462 -19.73 33.38 -2.29
CA PRO A 462 -20.79 34.35 -2.05
C PRO A 462 -20.88 34.68 -0.55
N ALA A 463 -20.83 35.97 -0.23
CA ALA A 463 -21.12 36.46 1.12
C ALA A 463 -22.54 36.02 1.53
N PRO A 464 -22.77 35.64 2.80
CA PRO A 464 -24.12 35.34 3.27
C PRO A 464 -24.96 36.63 3.15
N VAL A 465 -26.06 36.54 2.39
CA VAL A 465 -27.08 37.57 2.29
C VAL A 465 -27.53 37.96 3.71
N PRO A 466 -27.50 39.26 4.08
CA PRO A 466 -28.08 39.69 5.34
C PRO A 466 -29.59 39.42 5.27
N ARG A 467 -30.12 38.60 6.19
CA ARG A 467 -31.56 38.52 6.41
C ARG A 467 -32.04 39.89 6.91
N PRO A 468 -33.13 40.47 6.37
CA PRO A 468 -33.69 41.69 6.92
C PRO A 468 -34.11 41.43 8.38
N ALA A 469 -33.77 42.37 9.25
CA ALA A 469 -34.15 42.36 10.65
C ALA A 469 -35.67 42.35 10.76
N VAL A 470 -36.21 41.42 11.54
CA VAL A 470 -37.61 41.44 11.97
C VAL A 470 -37.74 42.59 12.96
N GLY A 471 -38.31 43.72 12.52
CA GLY A 471 -38.67 44.84 13.37
C GLY A 471 -39.99 44.53 14.10
N ALA A 472 -39.95 44.57 15.43
CA ALA A 472 -41.13 44.69 16.28
C ALA A 472 -41.64 46.15 16.28
N PRO A 473 -42.92 46.40 16.62
CA PRO A 473 -43.67 47.54 16.11
C PRO A 473 -43.57 48.77 17.02
N THR A 474 -43.45 49.95 16.42
CA THR A 474 -43.83 51.23 17.04
C THR A 474 -44.53 52.09 16.01
N GLY A 475 -45.81 52.38 16.26
CA GLY A 475 -46.61 53.29 15.45
C GLY A 475 -46.37 54.76 15.83
N ALA A 476 -46.63 55.66 14.88
CA ALA A 476 -47.57 56.79 14.98
C ALA A 476 -47.37 57.78 13.82
N GLY A 477 -48.51 58.22 13.25
CA GLY A 477 -48.66 59.40 12.37
C GLY A 477 -48.12 59.29 10.94
N ALA A 478 -48.65 59.94 9.91
CA ALA A 478 -49.91 60.61 9.64
C ALA A 478 -49.85 61.06 8.15
N GLU A 479 -51.01 61.06 7.48
CA GLU A 479 -51.40 61.93 6.36
C GLU A 479 -50.92 61.71 4.90
N SER A 480 -51.94 61.45 4.05
CA SER A 480 -52.22 62.02 2.71
C SER A 480 -51.34 61.61 1.52
N GLY A 481 -51.83 61.33 0.31
CA GLY A 481 -53.17 61.29 -0.30
C GLY A 481 -53.05 61.10 -1.83
N ARG A 482 -54.17 60.69 -2.47
CA ARG A 482 -54.51 60.68 -3.93
C ARG A 482 -53.77 59.63 -4.81
N ALA A 483 -54.39 58.67 -5.51
CA ALA A 483 -55.61 58.54 -6.35
C ALA A 483 -55.42 58.88 -7.85
N SER A 484 -56.07 58.03 -8.70
CA SER A 484 -56.24 58.02 -10.18
C SER A 484 -55.14 57.32 -11.00
N GLY A 485 -55.40 56.47 -12.01
CA GLY A 485 -56.64 56.02 -12.66
C GLY A 485 -56.47 55.94 -14.20
N ALA A 486 -57.02 54.89 -14.83
CA ALA A 486 -57.23 54.64 -16.29
C ALA A 486 -55.99 54.27 -17.14
N GLY A 487 -55.97 53.30 -18.08
CA GLY A 487 -56.98 52.37 -18.60
C GLY A 487 -57.61 52.81 -19.93
N VAL A 488 -57.02 52.48 -21.09
CA VAL A 488 -57.68 52.38 -22.44
C VAL A 488 -56.87 51.43 -23.36
N ALA A 489 -57.60 50.77 -24.25
CA ALA A 489 -57.26 49.59 -25.06
C ALA A 489 -56.91 49.85 -26.55
N ALA A 490 -56.31 48.82 -27.16
CA ALA A 490 -56.53 48.21 -28.49
C ALA A 490 -56.15 48.87 -29.84
N ASP A 491 -55.67 47.97 -30.73
CA ASP A 491 -55.52 47.95 -32.21
C ASP A 491 -54.39 48.78 -32.87
N GLY A 492 -53.55 48.28 -33.79
CA GLY A 492 -53.40 46.97 -34.43
C GLY A 492 -52.25 46.95 -35.48
N TRP A 493 -51.81 45.73 -35.82
CA TRP A 493 -51.12 45.23 -37.03
C TRP A 493 -49.70 45.70 -37.45
N ASP A 494 -48.84 44.66 -37.52
CA ASP A 494 -47.84 44.34 -38.55
C ASP A 494 -46.34 44.72 -38.44
N GLN A 495 -45.56 43.63 -38.32
CA GLN A 495 -44.27 43.30 -38.93
C GLN A 495 -42.93 43.67 -38.25
N GLY A 496 -42.25 42.61 -37.76
CA GLY A 496 -40.82 42.38 -37.99
C GLY A 496 -39.91 42.41 -36.75
N GLY A 497 -39.56 41.24 -36.20
CA GLY A 497 -38.43 41.16 -35.26
C GLY A 497 -38.37 39.92 -34.36
N ALA A 498 -37.84 38.81 -34.92
CA ALA A 498 -37.16 37.70 -34.26
C ALA A 498 -37.43 37.45 -32.75
N ALA A 499 -38.44 36.62 -32.45
CA ALA A 499 -38.61 35.99 -31.16
C ALA A 499 -37.70 34.75 -31.03
N VAL A 500 -36.81 34.80 -30.03
CA VAL A 500 -36.15 33.63 -29.45
C VAL A 500 -37.25 32.81 -28.77
N ALA A 501 -37.69 31.74 -29.42
CA ALA A 501 -38.65 30.81 -28.85
C ALA A 501 -37.98 29.96 -27.76
N ASP A 502 -38.57 30.03 -26.57
CA ASP A 502 -38.37 29.12 -25.46
C ASP A 502 -38.42 27.66 -25.93
N ALA A 503 -37.28 26.97 -25.81
CA ALA A 503 -37.25 25.51 -25.91
C ALA A 503 -37.70 24.92 -24.57
N PRO A 504 -38.65 23.99 -24.57
CA PRO A 504 -39.24 23.45 -23.36
C PRO A 504 -38.18 22.71 -22.54
N THR A 505 -38.30 22.87 -21.23
CA THR A 505 -37.64 22.09 -20.20
C THR A 505 -37.83 20.60 -20.47
N ALA A 506 -36.85 20.00 -21.16
CA ALA A 506 -36.69 18.57 -21.22
C ALA A 506 -36.33 18.08 -19.82
N ALA A 507 -37.36 17.76 -19.03
CA ALA A 507 -37.26 16.76 -18.00
C ALA A 507 -36.50 15.58 -18.62
N ALA A 508 -35.32 15.27 -18.06
CA ALA A 508 -34.49 14.17 -18.51
C ALA A 508 -35.26 12.86 -18.29
N ASP A 509 -36.04 12.49 -19.30
CA ASP A 509 -36.58 11.17 -19.45
C ASP A 509 -35.40 10.18 -19.37
N ARG A 510 -35.45 9.32 -18.37
CA ARG A 510 -34.49 8.22 -18.19
C ARG A 510 -34.82 7.09 -19.17
N SER A 511 -35.07 7.43 -20.43
CA SER A 511 -35.22 6.44 -21.49
C SER A 511 -33.91 5.66 -21.55
N ALA A 512 -33.96 4.38 -21.17
CA ALA A 512 -32.83 3.47 -21.27
C ALA A 512 -32.26 3.54 -22.71
N PRO A 513 -30.93 3.64 -22.88
CA PRO A 513 -30.35 3.69 -24.21
C PRO A 513 -30.78 2.46 -25.01
N PRO A 514 -31.07 2.59 -26.33
CA PRO A 514 -31.54 1.49 -27.15
C PRO A 514 -30.58 0.29 -27.06
N PRO A 515 -31.10 -0.95 -27.08
CA PRO A 515 -30.27 -2.14 -26.95
C PRO A 515 -29.22 -2.14 -28.07
N LEU A 516 -27.96 -2.26 -27.66
CA LEU A 516 -26.85 -2.30 -28.59
C LEU A 516 -26.90 -3.64 -29.33
N VAL A 517 -27.23 -3.61 -30.62
CA VAL A 517 -27.20 -4.81 -31.47
C VAL A 517 -25.73 -5.18 -31.69
N TRP A 518 -25.32 -6.33 -31.16
CA TRP A 518 -23.99 -6.87 -31.41
C TRP A 518 -23.91 -7.37 -32.86
N PRO A 519 -22.83 -7.04 -33.59
CA PRO A 519 -22.68 -7.44 -34.99
C PRO A 519 -22.66 -8.96 -35.15
N ALA A 520 -23.10 -9.43 -36.33
CA ALA A 520 -23.01 -10.84 -36.70
C ALA A 520 -21.56 -11.36 -36.65
N PRO A 521 -21.35 -12.66 -36.36
CA PRO A 521 -20.03 -13.26 -36.28
C PRO A 521 -19.26 -13.10 -37.60
N LYS A 522 -18.00 -12.66 -37.52
CA LYS A 522 -17.09 -12.56 -38.68
C LYS A 522 -16.37 -13.88 -38.91
N LYS A 523 -15.99 -14.18 -40.16
CA LYS A 523 -15.19 -15.38 -40.53
C LYS A 523 -13.96 -15.58 -39.64
N LEU A 524 -13.21 -14.51 -39.36
CA LEU A 524 -12.06 -14.55 -38.44
C LEU A 524 -12.45 -14.92 -37.00
N GLY A 525 -13.61 -14.45 -36.52
CA GLY A 525 -14.14 -14.80 -35.19
C GLY A 525 -14.50 -16.27 -35.11
N MET A 526 -15.12 -16.83 -36.16
CA MET A 526 -15.40 -18.26 -36.27
C MET A 526 -14.11 -19.08 -36.28
N ALA A 527 -13.11 -18.70 -37.09
CA ALA A 527 -11.83 -19.40 -37.17
C ALA A 527 -11.09 -19.46 -35.83
N LEU A 528 -11.14 -18.38 -35.03
CA LEU A 528 -10.55 -18.35 -33.68
C LEU A 528 -11.39 -19.06 -32.62
N ALA A 529 -12.70 -19.19 -32.86
CA ALA A 529 -13.64 -19.85 -31.95
C ALA A 529 -13.57 -21.39 -32.04
N VAL A 530 -13.33 -21.96 -33.23
CA VAL A 530 -13.20 -23.42 -33.43
C VAL A 530 -12.18 -24.08 -32.50
N PRO A 531 -10.90 -23.64 -32.42
CA PRO A 531 -9.93 -24.30 -31.53
C PRO A 531 -10.32 -24.20 -30.06
N ALA A 532 -10.93 -23.09 -29.63
CA ALA A 532 -11.44 -22.95 -28.26
C ALA A 532 -12.60 -23.93 -27.99
N GLY A 533 -13.51 -24.12 -28.95
CA GLY A 533 -14.62 -25.07 -28.85
C GLY A 533 -14.17 -26.53 -28.84
N LEU A 534 -13.16 -26.88 -29.65
CA LEU A 534 -12.56 -28.23 -29.65
C LEU A 534 -11.87 -28.53 -28.32
N ALA A 535 -11.03 -27.60 -27.83
CA ALA A 535 -10.37 -27.74 -26.54
C ALA A 535 -11.37 -27.82 -25.38
N LEU A 536 -12.45 -27.03 -25.41
CA LEU A 536 -13.53 -27.08 -24.43
C LEU A 536 -14.22 -28.44 -24.44
N SER A 537 -14.56 -28.96 -25.62
CA SER A 537 -15.24 -30.25 -25.77
C SER A 537 -14.37 -31.40 -25.28
N ALA A 538 -13.08 -31.39 -25.65
CA ALA A 538 -12.11 -32.37 -25.18
C ALA A 538 -11.92 -32.30 -23.65
N GLY A 539 -11.84 -31.09 -23.10
CA GLY A 539 -11.70 -30.87 -21.66
C GLY A 539 -12.90 -31.35 -20.85
N ILE A 540 -14.14 -31.12 -21.34
CA ILE A 540 -15.36 -31.64 -20.72
C ILE A 540 -15.39 -33.17 -20.78
N ALA A 541 -15.07 -33.76 -21.93
CA ALA A 541 -15.06 -35.21 -22.11
C ALA A 541 -14.00 -35.92 -21.25
N ALA A 542 -12.87 -35.27 -21.00
CA ALA A 542 -11.80 -35.80 -20.17
C ALA A 542 -11.96 -35.53 -18.66
N PHE A 543 -12.98 -34.76 -18.24
CA PHE A 543 -13.12 -34.33 -16.85
C PHE A 543 -13.59 -35.49 -15.95
N PRO A 544 -12.84 -35.84 -14.88
CA PRO A 544 -13.03 -37.11 -14.19
C PRO A 544 -14.21 -37.16 -13.21
N VAL A 545 -14.74 -36.00 -12.79
CA VAL A 545 -15.68 -35.92 -11.65
C VAL A 545 -16.83 -34.98 -11.97
N ALA A 546 -18.07 -35.45 -11.75
CA ALA A 546 -19.28 -34.63 -11.88
C ALA A 546 -19.36 -33.83 -13.21
N TRP A 547 -18.82 -34.40 -14.30
CA TRP A 547 -18.76 -33.74 -15.59
C TRP A 547 -20.13 -33.26 -16.12
N PRO A 548 -21.29 -33.92 -15.85
CA PRO A 548 -22.58 -33.39 -16.32
C PRO A 548 -22.96 -32.09 -15.63
N ILE A 549 -22.64 -31.96 -14.33
CA ILE A 549 -22.88 -30.73 -13.55
C ILE A 549 -21.98 -29.62 -14.07
N LEU A 550 -20.69 -29.92 -14.29
CA LEU A 550 -19.75 -28.96 -14.87
C LEU A 550 -20.21 -28.49 -16.27
N ALA A 551 -20.64 -29.41 -17.13
CA ALA A 551 -21.16 -29.09 -18.45
C ALA A 551 -22.43 -28.21 -18.37
N ALA A 552 -23.34 -28.50 -17.45
CA ALA A 552 -24.54 -27.69 -17.23
C ALA A 552 -24.19 -26.26 -16.75
N LEU A 553 -23.23 -26.12 -15.83
CA LEU A 553 -22.76 -24.81 -15.36
C LEU A 553 -22.04 -24.03 -16.48
N LEU A 554 -21.23 -24.70 -17.30
CA LEU A 554 -20.58 -24.08 -18.45
C LEU A 554 -21.59 -23.66 -19.52
N LEU A 555 -22.65 -24.45 -19.73
CA LEU A 555 -23.75 -24.07 -20.62
C LEU A 555 -24.50 -22.84 -20.10
N LEU A 556 -24.82 -22.80 -18.80
CA LEU A 556 -25.43 -21.62 -18.17
C LEU A 556 -24.52 -20.38 -18.32
N TYR A 557 -23.21 -20.55 -18.13
CA TYR A 557 -22.24 -19.49 -18.37
C TYR A 557 -22.18 -19.06 -19.84
N ALA A 558 -22.25 -20.00 -20.78
CA ALA A 558 -22.31 -19.71 -22.21
C ALA A 558 -23.57 -18.90 -22.58
N LEU A 559 -24.73 -19.27 -22.03
CA LEU A 559 -26.00 -18.54 -22.20
C LEU A 559 -25.92 -17.12 -21.62
N LEU A 560 -25.28 -16.97 -20.45
CA LEU A 560 -25.00 -15.68 -19.85
C LEU A 560 -24.11 -14.82 -20.76
N LEU A 561 -23.02 -15.37 -21.29
CA LEU A 561 -22.12 -14.65 -22.21
C LEU A 561 -22.78 -14.31 -23.54
N TRP A 562 -23.65 -15.18 -24.04
CA TRP A 562 -24.41 -14.92 -25.27
C TRP A 562 -25.31 -13.69 -25.12
N SER A 563 -25.97 -13.60 -23.97
CA SER A 563 -26.88 -12.50 -23.59
C SER A 563 -26.12 -11.23 -23.18
N TYR A 564 -25.02 -11.39 -22.43
CA TYR A 564 -24.21 -10.32 -21.88
C TYR A 564 -22.71 -10.56 -22.18
N PRO A 565 -22.22 -10.17 -23.37
CA PRO A 565 -20.84 -10.47 -23.80
C PRO A 565 -19.73 -9.86 -22.96
N LEU A 566 -20.05 -8.96 -22.02
CA LEU A 566 -19.09 -8.35 -21.08
C LEU A 566 -19.09 -9.02 -19.70
N ALA A 567 -19.98 -9.97 -19.43
CA ALA A 567 -20.09 -10.62 -18.13
C ALA A 567 -18.82 -11.41 -17.73
N TRP A 568 -17.99 -11.80 -18.71
CA TRP A 568 -16.69 -12.42 -18.41
C TRP A 568 -15.75 -11.50 -17.63
N LEU A 569 -15.88 -10.17 -17.74
CA LEU A 569 -15.10 -9.21 -16.95
C LEU A 569 -15.45 -9.25 -15.45
N LEU A 570 -16.61 -9.80 -15.10
CA LEU A 570 -17.03 -10.10 -13.74
C LEU A 570 -16.62 -11.53 -13.37
N MET A 571 -16.98 -12.50 -14.20
CA MET A 571 -16.85 -13.93 -13.88
C MET A 571 -15.40 -14.43 -13.88
N VAL A 572 -14.57 -14.00 -14.84
CA VAL A 572 -13.17 -14.46 -14.91
C VAL A 572 -12.37 -13.98 -13.70
N PRO A 573 -12.37 -12.69 -13.30
CA PRO A 573 -11.69 -12.27 -12.08
C PRO A 573 -12.26 -12.88 -10.80
N ALA A 574 -13.56 -13.18 -10.75
CA ALA A 574 -14.20 -13.78 -9.59
C ALA A 574 -13.84 -15.27 -9.43
N LEU A 575 -13.83 -16.02 -10.54
CA LEU A 575 -13.58 -17.47 -10.52
C LEU A 575 -12.09 -17.82 -10.50
N LEU A 576 -11.22 -16.91 -10.95
CA LEU A 576 -9.76 -17.12 -10.98
C LEU A 576 -9.20 -17.57 -9.62
N PRO A 577 -9.51 -16.92 -8.49
CA PRO A 577 -9.00 -17.36 -7.20
C PRO A 577 -9.85 -18.46 -6.54
N THR A 578 -11.07 -18.75 -7.01
CA THR A 578 -12.04 -19.59 -6.27
C THR A 578 -12.29 -20.97 -6.88
N LEU A 579 -12.14 -21.13 -8.20
CA LEU A 579 -12.51 -22.36 -8.91
C LEU A 579 -11.31 -23.31 -9.00
N ASP A 580 -11.04 -24.01 -7.90
CA ASP A 580 -10.03 -25.07 -7.85
C ASP A 580 -10.62 -26.41 -7.41
N LEU A 581 -10.74 -27.35 -8.35
CA LEU A 581 -11.23 -28.70 -8.06
C LEU A 581 -10.11 -29.73 -7.93
N SER A 582 -8.84 -29.30 -8.00
CA SER A 582 -7.66 -30.18 -7.92
C SER A 582 -7.62 -31.08 -6.67
N PRO A 583 -8.12 -30.68 -5.49
CA PRO A 583 -8.20 -31.58 -4.33
C PRO A 583 -9.07 -32.83 -4.55
N ILE A 584 -10.01 -32.78 -5.51
CA ILE A 584 -10.96 -33.86 -5.79
C ILE A 584 -10.65 -34.54 -7.13
N THR A 585 -10.17 -33.79 -8.12
CA THR A 585 -9.89 -34.29 -9.47
C THR A 585 -8.45 -34.76 -9.66
N GLY A 586 -7.55 -34.40 -8.74
CA GLY A 586 -6.11 -34.41 -9.00
C GLY A 586 -5.71 -33.26 -9.94
N ARG A 587 -4.42 -33.20 -10.29
CA ARG A 587 -3.87 -32.20 -11.21
C ARG A 587 -4.21 -32.55 -12.65
N LEU A 588 -4.91 -31.65 -13.33
CA LEU A 588 -5.33 -31.82 -14.74
C LEU A 588 -4.63 -30.81 -15.65
N PRO A 589 -4.24 -31.19 -16.88
CA PRO A 589 -3.72 -30.25 -17.87
C PRO A 589 -4.71 -29.11 -18.20
N LEU A 590 -6.01 -29.43 -18.24
CA LEU A 590 -7.13 -28.49 -18.33
C LEU A 590 -8.03 -28.66 -17.09
N ASP A 591 -8.05 -27.65 -16.23
CA ASP A 591 -8.87 -27.62 -15.02
C ASP A 591 -10.23 -26.95 -15.27
N ALA A 592 -11.09 -26.91 -14.24
CA ALA A 592 -12.42 -26.32 -14.36
C ALA A 592 -12.39 -24.81 -14.71
N PHE A 593 -11.38 -24.07 -14.26
CA PHE A 593 -11.22 -22.65 -14.57
C PHE A 593 -10.76 -22.44 -16.02
N ASP A 594 -9.89 -23.30 -16.55
CA ASP A 594 -9.50 -23.28 -17.96
C ASP A 594 -10.72 -23.44 -18.88
N LEU A 595 -11.69 -24.31 -18.52
CA LEU A 595 -12.92 -24.48 -19.30
C LEU A 595 -13.80 -23.21 -19.29
N VAL A 596 -13.80 -22.45 -18.19
CA VAL A 596 -14.48 -21.14 -18.12
C VAL A 596 -13.78 -20.13 -19.05
N VAL A 597 -12.44 -20.11 -19.08
CA VAL A 597 -11.69 -19.26 -20.01
C VAL A 597 -11.96 -19.67 -21.46
N LEU A 598 -11.94 -20.96 -21.79
CA LEU A 598 -12.23 -21.46 -23.13
C LEU A 598 -13.66 -21.13 -23.58
N THR A 599 -14.64 -21.26 -22.68
CA THR A 599 -16.02 -20.81 -22.93
C THR A 599 -16.06 -19.29 -23.20
N THR A 600 -15.30 -18.50 -22.43
CA THR A 600 -15.16 -17.06 -22.65
C THR A 600 -14.59 -16.73 -24.02
N LEU A 601 -13.55 -17.45 -24.45
CA LEU A 601 -12.90 -17.26 -25.74
C LEU A 601 -13.83 -17.66 -26.89
N LEU A 602 -14.49 -18.82 -26.80
CA LEU A 602 -15.45 -19.32 -27.79
C LEU A 602 -16.56 -18.29 -28.04
N LEU A 603 -17.30 -17.92 -26.99
CA LEU A 603 -18.45 -17.03 -27.09
C LEU A 603 -18.02 -15.58 -27.38
N GLY A 604 -16.91 -15.14 -26.79
CA GLY A 604 -16.33 -13.82 -27.00
C GLY A 604 -15.87 -13.61 -28.45
N TYR A 605 -15.21 -14.58 -29.07
CA TYR A 605 -14.77 -14.47 -30.47
C TYR A 605 -15.93 -14.54 -31.46
N LEU A 606 -17.00 -15.28 -31.15
CA LEU A 606 -18.22 -15.27 -31.97
C LEU A 606 -18.95 -13.93 -31.90
N ARG A 607 -19.06 -13.32 -30.72
CA ARG A 607 -19.94 -12.14 -30.49
C ARG A 607 -19.24 -10.79 -30.58
N VAL A 608 -17.99 -10.70 -30.10
CA VAL A 608 -17.31 -9.42 -29.85
C VAL A 608 -16.35 -9.05 -30.98
N LEU A 609 -15.88 -10.02 -31.79
CA LEU A 609 -14.88 -9.75 -32.82
C LEU A 609 -15.37 -8.83 -33.96
N GLY A 610 -16.69 -8.74 -34.13
CA GLY A 610 -17.32 -7.81 -35.08
C GLY A 610 -17.15 -6.34 -34.70
N VAL A 611 -16.92 -6.03 -33.41
CA VAL A 611 -16.74 -4.67 -32.88
C VAL A 611 -15.37 -4.10 -33.27
N HIS A 612 -15.33 -2.81 -33.59
CA HIS A 612 -14.09 -2.14 -33.97
C HIS A 612 -13.01 -2.22 -32.87
N ARG A 613 -11.79 -2.57 -33.29
CA ARG A 613 -10.61 -2.65 -32.42
C ARG A 613 -10.19 -1.25 -31.98
N ARG A 614 -10.08 -1.03 -30.67
CA ARG A 614 -9.60 0.22 -30.10
C ARG A 614 -8.07 0.36 -30.19
N LEU A 615 -7.59 1.59 -30.23
CA LEU A 615 -6.17 1.92 -30.21
C LEU A 615 -5.55 1.66 -28.84
N TRP A 616 -4.25 1.33 -28.83
CA TRP A 616 -3.49 1.19 -27.61
C TRP A 616 -3.34 2.54 -26.86
N PRO A 617 -3.25 2.53 -25.53
CA PRO A 617 -3.00 3.75 -24.75
C PRO A 617 -1.65 4.42 -25.03
N ASN A 618 -0.65 3.62 -25.41
CA ASN A 618 0.72 4.00 -25.73
C ASN A 618 1.35 2.99 -26.71
N ARG A 619 2.54 3.29 -27.23
CA ARG A 619 3.24 2.42 -28.20
C ARG A 619 3.96 1.23 -27.56
N LEU A 620 4.09 1.20 -26.24
CA LEU A 620 4.80 0.12 -25.54
C LEU A 620 3.99 -1.17 -25.51
N TYR A 621 2.66 -1.09 -25.34
CA TYR A 621 1.78 -2.28 -25.32
C TYR A 621 1.95 -3.25 -26.51
N PRO A 622 1.91 -2.82 -27.78
CA PRO A 622 2.11 -3.76 -28.89
C PRO A 622 3.50 -4.39 -28.90
N VAL A 623 4.55 -3.66 -28.49
CA VAL A 623 5.91 -4.18 -28.38
C VAL A 623 5.99 -5.22 -27.26
N ALA A 624 5.49 -4.87 -26.07
CA ALA A 624 5.42 -5.77 -24.93
C ALA A 624 4.67 -7.05 -25.30
N LEU A 625 3.53 -6.96 -25.98
CA LEU A 625 2.77 -8.13 -26.42
C LEU A 625 3.49 -8.99 -27.45
N GLY A 626 4.22 -8.38 -28.39
CA GLY A 626 5.05 -9.13 -29.34
C GLY A 626 6.12 -9.93 -28.61
N LEU A 627 6.80 -9.29 -27.65
CA LEU A 627 7.82 -9.94 -26.82
C LEU A 627 7.24 -11.02 -25.90
N LEU A 628 6.05 -10.79 -25.33
CA LEU A 628 5.35 -11.79 -24.53
C LEU A 628 4.98 -13.03 -25.37
N TRP A 629 4.41 -12.86 -26.56
CA TRP A 629 4.13 -13.99 -27.46
C TRP A 629 5.39 -14.75 -27.86
N LEU A 630 6.47 -14.02 -28.17
CA LEU A 630 7.76 -14.62 -28.52
C LEU A 630 8.36 -15.39 -27.34
N SER A 631 8.43 -14.76 -26.17
CA SER A 631 8.95 -15.34 -24.93
C SER A 631 8.15 -16.58 -24.53
N TRP A 632 6.81 -16.50 -24.56
CA TRP A 632 5.94 -17.63 -24.27
C TRP A 632 6.17 -18.78 -25.25
N GLY A 633 6.24 -18.49 -26.56
CA GLY A 633 6.46 -19.51 -27.58
C GLY A 633 7.78 -20.24 -27.40
N ILE A 634 8.87 -19.50 -27.13
CA ILE A 634 10.20 -20.09 -26.92
C ILE A 634 10.24 -20.89 -25.61
N ALA A 635 9.78 -20.33 -24.50
CA ALA A 635 9.80 -21.00 -23.20
C ALA A 635 8.90 -22.25 -23.17
N MET A 636 7.75 -22.21 -23.86
CA MET A 636 6.87 -23.37 -24.03
C MET A 636 7.52 -24.44 -24.91
N ALA A 637 8.10 -24.05 -26.05
CA ALA A 637 8.78 -24.99 -26.94
C ALA A 637 9.97 -25.68 -26.27
N ARG A 638 10.78 -24.93 -25.51
CA ARG A 638 11.89 -25.48 -24.72
C ARG A 638 11.40 -26.42 -23.61
N GLY A 639 10.39 -26.00 -22.85
CA GLY A 639 9.88 -26.81 -21.74
C GLY A 639 9.19 -28.11 -22.19
N LEU A 640 8.52 -28.10 -23.35
CA LEU A 640 7.91 -29.30 -23.93
C LEU A 640 8.87 -30.13 -24.79
N TRP A 641 10.03 -29.57 -25.17
CA TRP A 641 11.02 -30.25 -26.02
C TRP A 641 11.35 -31.69 -25.58
N PRO A 642 11.50 -31.97 -24.27
CA PRO A 642 11.85 -33.32 -23.84
C PRO A 642 10.77 -34.38 -24.10
N LEU A 643 9.51 -34.01 -24.37
CA LEU A 643 8.45 -34.97 -24.74
C LEU A 643 8.73 -35.71 -26.04
N TRP A 644 9.59 -35.16 -26.92
CA TRP A 644 9.96 -35.79 -28.19
C TRP A 644 11.24 -36.62 -28.09
N GLY A 645 11.86 -36.71 -26.91
CA GLY A 645 13.03 -37.58 -26.65
C GLY A 645 12.63 -39.01 -26.25
N ALA A 646 13.49 -39.98 -26.54
CA ALA A 646 13.23 -41.40 -26.28
C ALA A 646 13.38 -41.83 -24.81
N ASP A 647 14.04 -41.02 -23.96
CA ASP A 647 14.50 -41.42 -22.62
C ASP A 647 13.85 -40.62 -21.46
N TRP A 648 12.75 -39.90 -21.70
CA TRP A 648 12.21 -38.96 -20.71
C TRP A 648 11.16 -39.59 -19.77
N PRO A 649 11.06 -39.13 -18.49
CA PRO A 649 10.06 -39.63 -17.55
C PRO A 649 8.62 -39.61 -18.10
N PRO A 650 7.76 -40.53 -17.61
CA PRO A 650 6.38 -40.65 -18.07
C PRO A 650 5.62 -39.33 -17.96
N ALA A 651 4.70 -39.08 -18.89
CA ALA A 651 3.87 -37.88 -18.91
C ALA A 651 3.08 -37.66 -17.60
N ASP A 652 2.73 -38.75 -16.91
CA ASP A 652 2.00 -38.76 -15.63
C ASP A 652 2.97 -38.99 -14.44
N GLY A 653 3.80 -38.00 -14.14
CA GLY A 653 4.73 -38.01 -13.00
C GLY A 653 5.03 -36.61 -12.47
N SER A 654 5.69 -36.53 -11.32
CA SER A 654 5.93 -35.23 -10.63
C SER A 654 6.90 -34.29 -11.36
N HIS A 655 7.76 -34.81 -12.23
CA HIS A 655 8.77 -34.04 -12.98
C HIS A 655 8.56 -34.16 -14.50
N SER A 656 7.29 -34.20 -14.92
CA SER A 656 6.90 -34.34 -16.32
C SER A 656 7.15 -33.04 -17.10
N PRO A 657 7.61 -33.09 -18.37
CA PRO A 657 7.67 -31.91 -19.24
C PRO A 657 6.32 -31.22 -19.45
N VAL A 658 5.20 -31.93 -19.23
CA VAL A 658 3.84 -31.37 -19.28
C VAL A 658 3.67 -30.23 -18.27
N GLU A 659 4.52 -30.14 -17.24
CA GLU A 659 4.57 -28.99 -16.32
C GLU A 659 4.78 -27.66 -17.06
N ALA A 660 5.51 -27.65 -18.18
CA ALA A 660 5.65 -26.46 -19.01
C ALA A 660 4.29 -25.91 -19.48
N TRP A 661 3.37 -26.80 -19.85
CA TRP A 661 1.99 -26.44 -20.19
C TRP A 661 1.22 -25.99 -18.95
N MET A 662 1.31 -26.74 -17.84
CA MET A 662 0.58 -26.44 -16.61
C MET A 662 0.89 -25.07 -16.03
N VAL A 663 2.13 -24.61 -16.15
CA VAL A 663 2.57 -23.27 -15.74
C VAL A 663 2.28 -22.24 -16.84
N GLY A 664 2.76 -22.48 -18.07
CA GLY A 664 2.75 -21.49 -19.15
C GLY A 664 1.35 -21.13 -19.68
N LYS A 665 0.33 -21.97 -19.47
CA LYS A 665 -1.05 -21.66 -19.91
C LYS A 665 -1.63 -20.39 -19.29
N GLY A 666 -1.21 -20.01 -18.09
CA GLY A 666 -1.68 -18.79 -17.43
C GLY A 666 -1.41 -17.51 -18.24
N MET A 667 -0.19 -17.41 -18.77
CA MET A 667 0.21 -16.33 -19.66
C MET A 667 -0.53 -16.40 -21.00
N LEU A 668 -0.70 -17.61 -21.56
CA LEU A 668 -1.47 -17.81 -22.79
C LEU A 668 -2.91 -17.31 -22.65
N TRP A 669 -3.60 -17.66 -21.56
CA TRP A 669 -4.97 -17.22 -21.30
C TRP A 669 -5.09 -15.70 -21.22
N ALA A 670 -4.15 -15.02 -20.53
CA ALA A 670 -4.12 -13.56 -20.50
C ALA A 670 -3.93 -12.96 -21.91
N LEU A 671 -3.04 -13.54 -22.73
CA LEU A 671 -2.79 -13.09 -24.11
C LEU A 671 -3.99 -13.31 -25.04
N LEU A 672 -4.68 -14.45 -24.92
CA LEU A 672 -5.87 -14.77 -25.72
C LEU A 672 -7.08 -13.90 -25.34
N LEU A 673 -7.14 -13.31 -24.15
CA LEU A 673 -8.20 -12.36 -23.77
C LEU A 673 -7.97 -10.93 -24.31
N VAL A 674 -6.75 -10.59 -24.74
CA VAL A 674 -6.41 -9.25 -25.28
C VAL A 674 -7.29 -8.79 -26.45
N PRO A 675 -7.59 -9.63 -27.46
CA PRO A 675 -8.46 -9.24 -28.57
C PRO A 675 -9.88 -8.86 -28.11
N LEU A 676 -10.39 -9.48 -27.04
CA LEU A 676 -11.69 -9.17 -26.43
C LEU A 676 -11.62 -7.85 -25.66
N LEU A 677 -10.58 -7.66 -24.84
CA LEU A 677 -10.32 -6.40 -24.10
C LEU A 677 -10.25 -5.17 -24.99
N ARG A 678 -9.88 -5.33 -26.26
CA ARG A 678 -9.76 -4.20 -27.20
C ARG A 678 -11.02 -3.88 -27.96
N ARG A 679 -12.03 -4.76 -27.94
CA ARG A 679 -13.24 -4.67 -28.74
C ARG A 679 -14.45 -4.44 -27.85
N MET A 680 -14.48 -3.30 -27.16
CA MET A 680 -15.61 -2.89 -26.34
C MET A 680 -16.16 -1.54 -26.82
N PRO A 681 -17.49 -1.40 -26.96
CA PRO A 681 -18.11 -0.12 -27.28
C PRO A 681 -17.77 0.96 -26.22
N PRO A 682 -17.41 2.20 -26.63
CA PRO A 682 -17.08 3.27 -25.68
C PRO A 682 -18.17 3.54 -24.64
N ARG A 683 -19.46 3.40 -25.02
CA ARG A 683 -20.62 3.58 -24.13
C ARG A 683 -20.67 2.57 -22.98
N ARG A 684 -20.04 1.39 -23.12
CA ARG A 684 -20.05 0.31 -22.12
C ARG A 684 -18.79 0.28 -21.26
N LEU A 685 -17.86 1.23 -21.44
CA LEU A 685 -16.61 1.27 -20.67
C LEU A 685 -16.82 1.47 -19.17
N GLY A 686 -17.82 2.27 -18.76
CA GLY A 686 -18.17 2.41 -17.34
C GLY A 686 -18.56 1.06 -16.74
N GLN A 687 -19.55 0.40 -17.35
CA GLN A 687 -20.02 -0.92 -16.94
C GLN A 687 -18.89 -1.98 -16.94
N ALA A 688 -18.02 -1.98 -17.95
CA ALA A 688 -16.89 -2.90 -18.03
C ALA A 688 -15.93 -2.73 -16.84
N ARG A 689 -15.68 -1.47 -16.43
CA ARG A 689 -14.83 -1.17 -15.26
C ARG A 689 -15.49 -1.64 -13.96
N ASP A 690 -16.80 -1.41 -13.84
CA ASP A 690 -17.58 -1.86 -12.69
C ASP A 690 -17.56 -3.39 -12.58
N PHE A 691 -17.71 -4.11 -13.70
CA PHE A 691 -17.61 -5.58 -13.71
C PHE A 691 -16.24 -6.10 -13.27
N VAL A 692 -15.13 -5.49 -13.72
CA VAL A 692 -13.79 -5.87 -13.25
C VAL A 692 -13.67 -5.66 -11.75
N MET A 693 -14.09 -4.50 -11.26
CA MET A 693 -14.01 -4.17 -9.84
C MET A 693 -14.87 -5.12 -9.00
N SER A 694 -16.12 -5.35 -9.39
CA SER A 694 -17.01 -6.31 -8.73
C SER A 694 -16.49 -7.75 -8.80
N GLY A 695 -15.84 -8.14 -9.90
CA GLY A 695 -15.31 -9.50 -10.07
C GLY A 695 -14.17 -9.78 -9.11
N VAL A 696 -13.22 -8.85 -9.01
CA VAL A 696 -12.11 -8.93 -8.04
C VAL A 696 -12.66 -8.97 -6.61
N LEU A 697 -13.65 -8.12 -6.27
CA LEU A 697 -14.24 -8.09 -4.92
C LEU A 697 -15.06 -9.34 -4.60
N LEU A 698 -15.74 -9.94 -5.59
CA LEU A 698 -16.46 -11.19 -5.42
C LEU A 698 -15.50 -12.34 -5.14
N GLY A 699 -14.43 -12.47 -5.93
CA GLY A 699 -13.35 -13.43 -5.68
C GLY A 699 -12.72 -13.24 -4.30
N LEU A 700 -12.44 -11.99 -3.91
CA LEU A 700 -11.90 -11.65 -2.60
C LEU A 700 -12.83 -12.06 -1.45
N THR A 701 -14.13 -11.89 -1.61
CA THR A 701 -15.14 -12.29 -0.62
C THR A 701 -15.13 -13.79 -0.42
N VAL A 702 -15.16 -14.57 -1.51
CA VAL A 702 -15.16 -16.04 -1.44
C VAL A 702 -13.85 -16.56 -0.82
N VAL A 703 -12.70 -16.01 -1.19
CA VAL A 703 -11.41 -16.40 -0.59
C VAL A 703 -11.39 -16.10 0.92
N ALA A 704 -11.82 -14.91 1.34
CA ALA A 704 -11.86 -14.56 2.76
C ALA A 704 -12.80 -15.48 3.57
N LEU A 705 -13.95 -15.84 3.00
CA LEU A 705 -14.87 -16.80 3.61
C LEU A 705 -14.30 -18.22 3.65
N ALA A 706 -13.60 -18.65 2.60
CA ALA A 706 -12.92 -19.95 2.57
C ALA A 706 -11.82 -20.04 3.64
N VAL A 707 -11.06 -18.96 3.85
CA VAL A 707 -10.05 -18.88 4.93
C VAL A 707 -10.69 -18.96 6.31
N LEU A 708 -11.78 -18.24 6.55
CA LEU A 708 -12.52 -18.33 7.81
C LEU A 708 -13.03 -19.75 8.06
N TRP A 709 -13.57 -20.39 7.02
CA TRP A 709 -14.06 -21.76 7.07
C TRP A 709 -12.95 -22.74 7.39
N GLU A 710 -11.86 -22.73 6.61
CA GLU A 710 -10.69 -23.59 6.79
C GLU A 710 -10.15 -23.47 8.22
N ARG A 711 -10.01 -22.24 8.72
CA ARG A 711 -9.49 -22.02 10.06
C ARG A 711 -10.44 -22.43 11.17
N HIS A 712 -11.75 -22.18 11.01
CA HIS A 712 -12.77 -22.64 11.96
C HIS A 712 -12.75 -24.16 12.10
N VAL A 713 -12.82 -24.87 10.97
CA VAL A 713 -12.92 -26.33 10.93
C VAL A 713 -11.68 -27.01 11.53
N HIS A 714 -10.48 -26.49 11.28
CA HIS A 714 -9.23 -27.15 11.69
C HIS A 714 -8.69 -26.76 13.07
N VAL A 715 -8.70 -25.49 13.46
CA VAL A 715 -8.01 -25.01 14.68
C VAL A 715 -8.89 -24.12 15.54
N GLY A 716 -9.70 -23.27 14.92
CA GLY A 716 -10.51 -22.24 15.57
C GLY A 716 -10.10 -20.83 15.15
N ILE A 717 -11.08 -19.92 15.07
CA ILE A 717 -10.89 -18.57 14.51
C ILE A 717 -9.91 -17.74 15.36
N ALA A 718 -9.84 -17.96 16.67
CA ALA A 718 -9.06 -17.15 17.61
C ALA A 718 -7.74 -17.79 18.09
N ASP A 719 -7.36 -18.99 17.63
CA ASP A 719 -6.10 -19.63 18.04
C ASP A 719 -4.92 -19.15 17.17
N PHE A 720 -4.21 -18.12 17.65
CA PHE A 720 -3.03 -17.55 16.98
C PHE A 720 -1.70 -18.13 17.49
N ALA A 721 -1.74 -19.12 18.40
CA ALA A 721 -0.55 -19.81 18.88
C ALA A 721 -0.14 -20.96 17.97
N ASN A 722 -1.11 -21.57 17.28
CA ASN A 722 -0.88 -22.66 16.34
C ASN A 722 -0.13 -22.19 15.07
N GLU A 723 0.78 -23.03 14.57
CA GLU A 723 1.59 -22.77 13.36
C GLU A 723 0.84 -23.00 12.04
N PHE A 724 -0.44 -23.36 12.09
CA PHE A 724 -1.26 -23.63 10.91
C PHE A 724 -1.40 -22.39 10.01
N ARG A 725 -0.93 -22.54 8.77
CA ARG A 725 -1.03 -21.53 7.71
C ARG A 725 -2.14 -21.92 6.73
N VAL A 726 -3.08 -21.01 6.55
CA VAL A 726 -4.25 -21.21 5.68
C VAL A 726 -3.86 -21.18 4.20
N THR A 727 -4.61 -21.93 3.39
CA THR A 727 -4.42 -22.03 1.93
C THR A 727 -5.65 -21.55 1.15
N GLY A 728 -6.80 -21.46 1.79
CA GLY A 728 -8.08 -21.06 1.20
C GLY A 728 -8.45 -21.94 0.03
N THR A 729 -8.74 -21.32 -1.11
CA THR A 729 -9.10 -22.00 -2.37
C THR A 729 -7.89 -22.32 -3.27
N PHE A 730 -6.66 -22.14 -2.79
CA PHE A 730 -5.44 -22.29 -3.58
C PHE A 730 -4.82 -23.69 -3.42
N ALA A 731 -5.43 -24.71 -4.03
CA ALA A 731 -4.87 -26.07 -4.02
C ALA A 731 -3.53 -26.17 -4.77
N SER A 732 -3.21 -25.17 -5.60
CA SER A 732 -1.87 -25.03 -6.19
C SER A 732 -0.76 -24.94 -5.13
N MET A 733 -1.08 -24.63 -3.86
CA MET A 733 -0.12 -24.66 -2.74
C MET A 733 0.27 -26.07 -2.25
N HIS A 734 -0.10 -27.13 -2.99
CA HIS A 734 0.23 -28.54 -2.68
C HIS A 734 1.74 -28.86 -2.52
N THR A 735 2.62 -28.00 -3.01
CA THR A 735 4.09 -28.10 -2.86
C THR A 735 4.67 -26.86 -2.15
N GLY A 736 3.81 -26.07 -1.48
CA GLY A 736 4.17 -24.78 -0.89
C GLY A 736 3.84 -23.58 -1.78
N GLY A 737 4.55 -22.46 -1.58
CA GLY A 737 4.33 -21.21 -2.31
C GLY A 737 3.55 -20.14 -1.51
N ALA A 738 3.37 -18.97 -2.13
CA ALA A 738 2.85 -17.75 -1.49
C ALA A 738 1.64 -17.17 -2.25
N TYR A 739 0.74 -18.04 -2.73
CA TYR A 739 -0.23 -17.64 -3.75
C TYR A 739 -1.44 -16.88 -3.19
N ILE A 740 -1.96 -17.33 -2.04
CA ILE A 740 -3.11 -16.70 -1.42
C ILE A 740 -2.79 -15.25 -1.02
N GLU A 741 -1.64 -15.01 -0.39
CA GLU A 741 -1.23 -13.67 0.01
C GLU A 741 -0.97 -12.75 -1.19
N ALA A 742 -0.46 -13.28 -2.31
CA ALA A 742 -0.28 -12.52 -3.55
C ALA A 742 -1.63 -12.03 -4.10
N PHE A 743 -2.65 -12.89 -4.11
CA PHE A 743 -4.01 -12.50 -4.50
C PHE A 743 -4.64 -11.50 -3.52
N LEU A 744 -4.52 -11.73 -2.21
CA LEU A 744 -5.06 -10.82 -1.20
C LEU A 744 -4.41 -9.42 -1.29
N ALA A 745 -3.08 -9.36 -1.49
CA ALA A 745 -2.35 -8.11 -1.69
C ALA A 745 -2.77 -7.38 -2.98
N PHE A 746 -3.09 -8.12 -4.05
CA PHE A 746 -3.63 -7.55 -5.28
C PHE A 746 -5.05 -7.01 -5.10
N ALA A 747 -5.93 -7.76 -4.46
CA ALA A 747 -7.37 -7.47 -4.43
C ALA A 747 -7.78 -6.48 -3.31
N PHE A 748 -7.09 -6.48 -2.16
CA PHE A 748 -7.45 -5.62 -1.03
C PHE A 748 -7.47 -4.11 -1.36
N PRO A 749 -6.54 -3.56 -2.17
CA PRO A 749 -6.63 -2.16 -2.58
C PRO A 749 -7.91 -1.81 -3.34
N PHE A 750 -8.49 -2.74 -4.12
CA PHE A 750 -9.77 -2.51 -4.80
C PHE A 750 -10.90 -2.33 -3.79
N LEU A 751 -10.89 -3.10 -2.70
CA LEU A 751 -11.88 -3.01 -1.63
C LEU A 751 -11.80 -1.66 -0.93
N VAL A 752 -10.59 -1.24 -0.56
CA VAL A 752 -10.35 0.06 0.09
C VAL A 752 -10.80 1.21 -0.81
N VAL A 753 -10.44 1.18 -2.09
CA VAL A 753 -10.90 2.19 -3.04
C VAL A 753 -12.43 2.18 -3.14
N GLY A 754 -13.06 1.00 -3.23
CA GLY A 754 -14.52 0.86 -3.27
C GLY A 754 -15.22 1.44 -2.04
N VAL A 755 -14.72 1.17 -0.84
CA VAL A 755 -15.26 1.72 0.43
C VAL A 755 -15.15 3.25 0.45
N LEU A 756 -13.99 3.78 0.09
CA LEU A 756 -13.70 5.21 0.21
C LEU A 756 -14.41 6.07 -0.85
N THR A 757 -14.76 5.47 -1.98
CA THR A 757 -15.45 6.10 -3.12
C THR A 757 -16.95 5.84 -3.14
N ALA A 758 -17.44 4.87 -2.34
CA ALA A 758 -18.86 4.54 -2.25
C ALA A 758 -19.70 5.77 -1.87
N ARG A 759 -20.76 6.01 -2.65
CA ARG A 759 -21.72 7.11 -2.41
C ARG A 759 -22.80 6.76 -1.40
N ARG A 760 -23.16 5.49 -1.30
CA ARG A 760 -24.17 4.97 -0.36
C ARG A 760 -23.50 4.50 0.93
N TRP A 761 -24.27 4.42 2.03
CA TRP A 761 -23.72 4.01 3.33
C TRP A 761 -23.55 2.48 3.45
N TRP A 762 -24.47 1.68 2.90
CA TRP A 762 -24.41 0.22 3.01
C TRP A 762 -23.18 -0.44 2.35
N PRO A 763 -22.67 0.01 1.16
CA PRO A 763 -21.44 -0.55 0.59
C PRO A 763 -20.20 -0.21 1.44
N ARG A 764 -20.25 0.89 2.21
CA ARG A 764 -19.19 1.24 3.14
C ARG A 764 -19.19 0.30 4.33
N VAL A 765 -20.35 0.04 4.93
CA VAL A 765 -20.47 -0.88 6.07
C VAL A 765 -20.07 -2.30 5.66
N THR A 766 -20.66 -2.82 4.59
CA THR A 766 -20.31 -4.16 4.07
C THR A 766 -18.85 -4.26 3.65
N GLY A 767 -18.30 -3.22 3.01
CA GLY A 767 -16.90 -3.19 2.64
C GLY A 767 -15.93 -3.05 3.82
N VAL A 768 -16.30 -2.37 4.90
CA VAL A 768 -15.52 -2.33 6.15
C VAL A 768 -15.51 -3.70 6.84
N LEU A 769 -16.66 -4.38 6.90
CA LEU A 769 -16.74 -5.74 7.41
C LEU A 769 -15.88 -6.70 6.58
N LEU A 770 -15.97 -6.61 5.25
CA LEU A 770 -15.11 -7.39 4.38
C LEU A 770 -13.63 -7.02 4.55
N ALA A 771 -13.30 -5.75 4.83
CA ALA A 771 -11.92 -5.35 5.05
C ALA A 771 -11.35 -5.93 6.35
N PHE A 772 -12.16 -6.03 7.41
CA PHE A 772 -11.81 -6.77 8.62
C PHE A 772 -11.52 -8.25 8.31
N LEU A 773 -12.40 -8.90 7.55
CA LEU A 773 -12.24 -10.31 7.17
C LEU A 773 -11.00 -10.55 6.30
N VAL A 774 -10.73 -9.66 5.34
CA VAL A 774 -9.56 -9.78 4.46
C VAL A 774 -8.27 -9.48 5.21
N ALA A 775 -8.27 -8.50 6.12
CA ALA A 775 -7.13 -8.22 6.99
C ALA A 775 -6.85 -9.44 7.88
N TYR A 776 -7.88 -10.04 8.48
CA TYR A 776 -7.75 -11.29 9.21
C TYR A 776 -7.17 -12.39 8.32
N ALA A 777 -7.73 -12.62 7.13
CA ALA A 777 -7.27 -13.65 6.19
C ALA A 777 -5.80 -13.47 5.82
N MET A 778 -5.36 -12.25 5.54
CA MET A 778 -3.96 -11.93 5.26
C MET A 778 -3.06 -12.23 6.47
N MET A 779 -3.50 -11.89 7.69
CA MET A 779 -2.68 -12.09 8.88
C MET A 779 -2.48 -13.56 9.23
N VAL A 780 -3.51 -14.40 9.05
CA VAL A 780 -3.43 -15.84 9.35
C VAL A 780 -2.69 -16.66 8.28
N THR A 781 -2.23 -16.04 7.18
CA THR A 781 -1.23 -16.64 6.29
C THR A 781 0.17 -16.66 6.91
N PHE A 782 0.40 -15.83 7.94
CA PHE A 782 1.70 -15.56 8.55
C PHE A 782 2.81 -15.21 7.54
N SER A 783 2.43 -14.63 6.39
CA SER A 783 3.34 -14.28 5.31
C SER A 783 3.80 -12.83 5.38
N ARG A 784 5.08 -12.63 5.71
CA ARG A 784 5.72 -11.30 5.75
C ARG A 784 5.65 -10.56 4.41
N GLY A 785 5.87 -11.31 3.31
CA GLY A 785 5.73 -10.77 1.95
C GLY A 785 4.31 -10.27 1.68
N GLY A 786 3.30 -11.03 2.12
CA GLY A 786 1.89 -10.64 2.10
C GLY A 786 1.61 -9.34 2.87
N TRP A 787 2.13 -9.23 4.09
CA TRP A 787 1.96 -8.03 4.93
C TRP A 787 2.60 -6.79 4.31
N ALA A 788 3.81 -6.93 3.77
CA ALA A 788 4.50 -5.87 3.05
C ALA A 788 3.72 -5.45 1.78
N GLY A 789 3.22 -6.43 1.01
CA GLY A 789 2.41 -6.18 -0.19
C GLY A 789 1.12 -5.42 0.12
N LEU A 790 0.43 -5.78 1.20
CA LEU A 790 -0.75 -5.05 1.67
C LEU A 790 -0.40 -3.60 2.04
N GLY A 791 0.70 -3.40 2.78
CA GLY A 791 1.19 -2.06 3.15
C GLY A 791 1.52 -1.18 1.95
N VAL A 792 2.26 -1.69 0.97
CA VAL A 792 2.61 -0.96 -0.27
C VAL A 792 1.37 -0.65 -1.09
N GLY A 793 0.44 -1.59 -1.25
CA GLY A 793 -0.82 -1.36 -1.94
C GLY A 793 -1.64 -0.24 -1.29
N LEU A 794 -1.79 -0.26 0.04
CA LEU A 794 -2.47 0.81 0.79
C LEU A 794 -1.78 2.16 0.65
N LEU A 795 -0.45 2.21 0.68
CA LEU A 795 0.30 3.44 0.47
C LEU A 795 -0.03 4.07 -0.89
N VAL A 796 -0.09 3.27 -1.96
CA VAL A 796 -0.50 3.77 -3.29
C VAL A 796 -1.93 4.30 -3.28
N VAL A 797 -2.87 3.65 -2.56
CA VAL A 797 -4.24 4.14 -2.40
C VAL A 797 -4.27 5.48 -1.67
N VAL A 798 -3.59 5.61 -0.53
CA VAL A 798 -3.48 6.85 0.24
C VAL A 798 -2.93 7.98 -0.63
N LEU A 799 -1.83 7.73 -1.35
CA LEU A 799 -1.20 8.70 -2.26
C LEU A 799 -2.13 9.11 -3.41
N GLY A 800 -2.91 8.18 -3.95
CA GLY A 800 -3.94 8.45 -4.95
C GLY A 800 -5.07 9.34 -4.41
N LEU A 801 -5.58 9.03 -3.21
CA LEU A 801 -6.64 9.79 -2.55
C LEU A 801 -6.18 11.19 -2.13
N LEU A 802 -4.92 11.31 -1.71
CA LEU A 802 -4.27 12.59 -1.46
C LEU A 802 -4.21 13.46 -2.72
N ARG A 803 -4.52 12.96 -3.93
CA ARG A 803 -4.70 13.80 -5.13
C ARG A 803 -6.14 14.23 -5.36
N GLY A 804 -7.13 13.45 -4.92
CA GLY A 804 -8.56 13.68 -5.16
C GLY A 804 -9.25 14.69 -4.26
N ARG A 805 -10.54 14.91 -4.53
CA ARG A 805 -11.45 15.65 -3.63
C ARG A 805 -11.93 14.70 -2.54
N THR A 806 -11.30 14.77 -1.36
CA THR A 806 -11.73 13.99 -0.20
C THR A 806 -12.76 14.80 0.60
N GLY A 807 -13.97 14.27 0.73
CA GLY A 807 -14.99 14.83 1.61
C GLY A 807 -14.83 14.34 3.05
N ARG A 808 -15.51 14.97 4.02
CA ARG A 808 -15.51 14.52 5.43
C ARG A 808 -15.88 13.04 5.58
N GLY A 809 -16.87 12.57 4.80
CA GLY A 809 -17.30 11.16 4.83
C GLY A 809 -16.23 10.16 4.38
N THR A 810 -15.29 10.56 3.51
CA THR A 810 -14.16 9.71 3.09
C THR A 810 -13.14 9.54 4.21
N TRP A 811 -12.85 10.61 4.97
CA TRP A 811 -11.94 10.53 6.11
C TRP A 811 -12.52 9.72 7.27
N ILE A 812 -13.82 9.85 7.55
CA ILE A 812 -14.50 8.98 8.52
C ILE A 812 -14.41 7.53 8.09
N ALA A 813 -14.73 7.23 6.82
CA ALA A 813 -14.62 5.87 6.29
C ALA A 813 -13.18 5.34 6.36
N ALA A 814 -12.17 6.18 6.10
CA ALA A 814 -10.77 5.81 6.23
C ALA A 814 -10.39 5.52 7.69
N ALA A 815 -10.81 6.33 8.65
CA ALA A 815 -10.55 6.11 10.07
C ALA A 815 -11.20 4.81 10.56
N VAL A 816 -12.46 4.56 10.18
CA VAL A 816 -13.18 3.31 10.51
C VAL A 816 -12.49 2.10 9.87
N LEU A 817 -12.04 2.23 8.62
CA LEU A 817 -11.31 1.17 7.93
C LEU A 817 -9.98 0.86 8.64
N VAL A 818 -9.21 1.88 9.02
CA VAL A 818 -7.97 1.72 9.79
C VAL A 818 -8.24 1.03 11.12
N ALA A 819 -9.30 1.44 11.84
CA ALA A 819 -9.70 0.79 13.08
C ALA A 819 -10.09 -0.68 12.87
N ALA A 820 -10.83 -0.99 11.80
CA ALA A 820 -11.23 -2.36 11.47
C ALA A 820 -10.02 -3.24 11.10
N VAL A 821 -9.10 -2.72 10.29
CA VAL A 821 -7.85 -3.43 9.97
C VAL A 821 -7.02 -3.65 11.24
N ALA A 822 -6.83 -2.61 12.06
CA ALA A 822 -6.09 -2.72 13.32
C ALA A 822 -6.73 -3.74 14.27
N ALA A 823 -8.06 -3.76 14.39
CA ALA A 823 -8.78 -4.74 15.21
C ALA A 823 -8.60 -6.19 14.72
N ALA A 824 -8.46 -6.41 13.41
CA ALA A 824 -8.18 -7.73 12.84
C ALA A 824 -6.70 -8.13 13.01
N THR A 825 -5.77 -7.18 12.88
CA THR A 825 -4.33 -7.47 12.89
C THR A 825 -3.75 -7.61 14.28
N LEU A 826 -4.21 -6.81 15.25
CA LEU A 826 -3.60 -6.71 16.57
C LEU A 826 -3.58 -8.07 17.31
N PRO A 827 -4.68 -8.86 17.36
CA PRO A 827 -4.66 -10.16 18.03
C PRO A 827 -3.63 -11.14 17.45
N VAL A 828 -3.48 -11.15 16.11
CA VAL A 828 -2.53 -12.04 15.43
C VAL A 828 -1.09 -11.63 15.70
N LEU A 829 -0.78 -10.33 15.61
CA LEU A 829 0.55 -9.79 15.89
C LEU A 829 0.96 -10.00 17.36
N THR A 830 -0.01 -10.04 18.28
CA THR A 830 0.26 -10.36 19.68
C THR A 830 0.44 -11.86 19.96
N GLY A 831 0.10 -12.74 19.02
CA GLY A 831 0.26 -14.19 19.12
C GLY A 831 1.73 -14.64 19.07
N GLY A 832 2.06 -15.78 19.69
CA GLY A 832 3.42 -16.29 19.81
C GLY A 832 4.10 -16.53 18.45
N PHE A 833 3.41 -17.19 17.53
CA PHE A 833 3.97 -17.57 16.22
C PHE A 833 4.32 -16.37 15.33
N ALA A 834 3.50 -15.32 15.31
CA ALA A 834 3.77 -14.12 14.52
C ALA A 834 5.03 -13.39 15.02
N LYS A 835 5.24 -13.32 16.34
CA LYS A 835 6.45 -12.73 16.94
C LYS A 835 7.71 -13.48 16.51
N GLU A 836 7.68 -14.81 16.59
CA GLU A 836 8.81 -15.65 16.20
C GLU A 836 9.15 -15.49 14.70
N ARG A 837 8.14 -15.45 13.84
CA ARG A 837 8.32 -15.19 12.39
C ARG A 837 8.92 -13.81 12.12
N LEU A 838 8.54 -12.78 12.88
CA LEU A 838 9.11 -11.44 12.72
C LEU A 838 10.57 -11.39 13.17
N ALA A 839 10.90 -12.01 14.32
CA ALA A 839 12.25 -12.08 14.84
C ALA A 839 13.22 -12.81 13.88
N GLY A 840 12.75 -13.87 13.21
CA GLY A 840 13.56 -14.65 12.25
C GLY A 840 13.74 -14.03 10.86
N SER A 841 13.43 -12.74 10.64
CA SER A 841 13.42 -12.14 9.29
C SER A 841 14.80 -12.05 8.64
N GLY A 842 15.85 -11.71 9.39
CA GLY A 842 17.21 -11.64 8.85
C GLY A 842 17.75 -13.00 8.39
N ASN A 843 17.53 -14.06 9.17
CA ASN A 843 18.02 -15.40 8.84
C ASN A 843 17.33 -15.98 7.59
N ASP A 844 16.01 -15.75 7.44
CA ASP A 844 15.26 -16.21 6.27
C ASP A 844 15.73 -15.53 4.98
N LEU A 845 16.01 -14.22 5.00
CA LEU A 845 16.52 -13.51 3.82
C LEU A 845 17.86 -14.10 3.36
N ARG A 846 18.76 -14.44 4.29
CA ARG A 846 20.04 -15.09 3.97
C ARG A 846 19.85 -16.45 3.31
N ILE A 847 18.92 -17.27 3.81
CA ILE A 847 18.59 -18.58 3.23
C ILE A 847 18.03 -18.40 1.81
N ARG A 848 17.15 -17.42 1.61
CA ARG A 848 16.57 -17.10 0.29
C ARG A 848 17.60 -16.65 -0.72
N LEU A 849 18.50 -15.73 -0.34
CA LEU A 849 19.57 -15.27 -1.23
C LEU A 849 20.45 -16.43 -1.71
N ALA A 850 20.86 -17.32 -0.79
CA ALA A 850 21.63 -18.51 -1.14
C ALA A 850 20.83 -19.49 -2.03
N HIS A 851 19.53 -19.63 -1.80
CA HIS A 851 18.64 -20.43 -2.63
C HIS A 851 18.52 -19.88 -4.05
N TRP A 852 18.35 -18.56 -4.20
CA TRP A 852 18.25 -17.91 -5.50
C TRP A 852 19.55 -17.98 -6.28
N GLU A 853 20.68 -17.79 -5.62
CA GLU A 853 22.00 -18.00 -6.23
C GLU A 853 22.14 -19.44 -6.73
N ARG A 854 21.76 -20.42 -5.90
CA ARG A 854 21.77 -21.83 -6.30
C ARG A 854 20.82 -22.12 -7.47
N ALA A 855 19.63 -21.53 -7.50
CA ALA A 855 18.69 -21.72 -8.61
C ALA A 855 19.30 -21.25 -9.95
N LEU A 856 20.05 -20.15 -9.93
CA LEU A 856 20.74 -19.64 -11.13
C LEU A 856 21.90 -20.54 -11.58
N THR A 857 22.58 -21.24 -10.66
CA THR A 857 23.65 -22.19 -11.03
C THR A 857 23.12 -23.47 -11.68
N LEU A 858 21.81 -23.76 -11.57
CA LEU A 858 21.16 -24.88 -12.26
C LEU A 858 20.88 -24.60 -13.74
N MET A 859 21.01 -23.35 -14.20
CA MET A 859 20.81 -23.01 -15.60
C MET A 859 21.95 -23.57 -16.47
N THR A 860 21.60 -24.00 -17.68
CA THR A 860 22.55 -24.48 -18.68
C THR A 860 23.54 -23.36 -19.04
N PRO A 861 24.86 -23.58 -18.91
CA PRO A 861 25.84 -22.57 -19.28
C PRO A 861 25.75 -22.19 -20.76
N GLY A 862 25.62 -20.90 -21.06
CA GLY A 862 25.66 -20.39 -22.43
C GLY A 862 24.73 -19.22 -22.70
N VAL A 863 25.01 -18.48 -23.78
CA VAL A 863 24.27 -17.27 -24.16
C VAL A 863 22.79 -17.57 -24.47
N GLY A 864 22.49 -18.77 -24.95
CA GLY A 864 21.12 -19.20 -25.22
C GLY A 864 20.24 -19.18 -23.97
N SER A 865 20.67 -19.85 -22.90
CA SER A 865 19.93 -19.89 -21.63
C SER A 865 19.80 -18.50 -21.01
N VAL A 866 20.84 -17.67 -21.06
CA VAL A 866 20.79 -16.28 -20.59
C VAL A 866 19.71 -15.47 -21.32
N LEU A 867 19.61 -15.58 -22.64
CA LEU A 867 18.67 -14.77 -23.43
C LEU A 867 17.22 -15.24 -23.32
N VAL A 868 16.97 -16.55 -23.32
CA VAL A 868 15.61 -17.11 -23.45
C VAL A 868 15.18 -18.05 -22.31
N GLY A 869 16.05 -18.33 -21.34
CA GLY A 869 15.77 -19.18 -20.19
C GLY A 869 15.78 -20.68 -20.51
N GLU A 870 15.44 -21.49 -19.51
CA GLU A 870 15.32 -22.94 -19.60
C GLU A 870 13.95 -23.41 -20.10
N GLY A 871 12.91 -22.58 -19.95
CA GLY A 871 11.53 -22.91 -20.29
C GLY A 871 10.63 -23.03 -19.07
N PHE A 872 9.32 -23.03 -19.30
CA PHE A 872 8.34 -23.13 -18.21
C PHE A 872 8.44 -24.48 -17.48
N GLY A 873 8.30 -24.46 -16.15
CA GLY A 873 8.20 -25.67 -15.33
C GLY A 873 9.48 -26.51 -15.27
N GLN A 874 10.62 -26.01 -15.75
CA GLN A 874 11.87 -26.76 -15.79
C GLN A 874 12.65 -26.77 -14.46
N TYR A 875 12.35 -25.84 -13.56
CA TYR A 875 13.09 -25.71 -12.30
C TYR A 875 13.07 -26.98 -11.44
N PRO A 876 11.91 -27.61 -11.13
CA PRO A 876 11.89 -28.82 -10.31
C PRO A 876 12.74 -29.95 -10.92
N GLN A 877 12.71 -30.07 -12.24
CA GLN A 877 13.51 -31.06 -12.96
C GLN A 877 15.01 -30.76 -12.88
N ALA A 878 15.41 -29.51 -13.12
CA ALA A 878 16.80 -29.10 -12.98
C ALA A 878 17.30 -29.30 -11.54
N PHE A 879 16.45 -29.02 -10.55
CA PHE A 879 16.78 -29.24 -9.13
C PHE A 879 17.01 -30.73 -8.84
N LEU A 880 16.11 -31.61 -9.27
CA LEU A 880 16.25 -33.06 -9.09
C LEU A 880 17.55 -33.60 -9.71
N MET A 881 17.90 -33.13 -10.92
CA MET A 881 19.02 -33.68 -11.69
C MET A 881 20.38 -33.06 -11.33
N LEU A 882 20.43 -31.77 -11.01
CA LEU A 882 21.68 -31.01 -10.94
C LEU A 882 22.00 -30.46 -9.54
N ALA A 883 21.00 -30.28 -8.67
CA ALA A 883 21.25 -29.63 -7.38
C ALA A 883 22.02 -30.53 -6.41
N ALA A 884 22.04 -31.85 -6.61
CA ALA A 884 22.71 -32.84 -5.73
C ALA A 884 22.48 -32.58 -4.23
N PRO A 885 21.23 -32.45 -3.76
CA PRO A 885 20.94 -32.27 -2.33
C PRO A 885 21.29 -33.53 -1.53
N ALA A 886 21.51 -33.38 -0.21
CA ALA A 886 21.83 -34.50 0.68
C ALA A 886 20.73 -35.59 0.68
N ARG A 887 19.47 -35.20 0.45
CA ARG A 887 18.36 -36.08 0.10
C ARG A 887 17.69 -35.54 -1.15
N PRO A 888 17.53 -36.33 -2.23
CA PRO A 888 16.81 -35.90 -3.42
C PRO A 888 15.33 -35.69 -3.10
N PRO A 889 14.63 -34.79 -3.82
CA PRO A 889 13.20 -34.61 -3.65
C PRO A 889 12.46 -35.92 -4.01
N GLY A 890 11.39 -36.21 -3.28
CA GLY A 890 10.55 -37.37 -3.56
C GLY A 890 9.92 -37.28 -4.95
N THR A 891 9.75 -38.43 -5.60
CA THR A 891 9.19 -38.51 -6.96
C THR A 891 8.01 -39.46 -6.99
N PHE A 892 7.09 -39.22 -7.93
CA PHE A 892 6.12 -40.23 -8.34
C PHE A 892 6.05 -40.32 -9.86
N ALA A 893 5.72 -41.51 -10.36
CA ALA A 893 5.43 -41.73 -11.77
C ALA A 893 4.44 -42.88 -11.93
N ILE A 894 3.52 -42.77 -12.90
CA ILE A 894 2.72 -43.90 -13.36
C ILE A 894 3.50 -44.65 -14.44
N LEU A 895 3.87 -45.89 -14.16
CA LEU A 895 4.61 -46.77 -15.05
C LEU A 895 3.70 -47.87 -15.59
N ARG A 896 4.14 -48.58 -16.64
CA ARG A 896 3.41 -49.70 -17.23
C ARG A 896 4.31 -50.92 -17.34
N GLU A 897 3.78 -52.07 -16.93
CA GLU A 897 4.42 -53.38 -17.05
C GLU A 897 3.42 -54.38 -17.62
N GLY A 898 3.74 -54.98 -18.77
CA GLY A 898 2.81 -55.90 -19.46
C GLY A 898 1.46 -55.27 -19.84
N GLY A 899 1.39 -53.94 -19.98
CA GLY A 899 0.15 -53.19 -20.22
C GLY A 899 -0.60 -52.76 -18.96
N ASN A 900 -0.25 -53.29 -17.78
CA ASN A 900 -0.84 -52.88 -16.49
C ASN A 900 -0.17 -51.60 -15.96
N PRO A 901 -0.91 -50.50 -15.72
CA PRO A 901 -0.37 -49.32 -15.07
C PRO A 901 -0.19 -49.55 -13.57
N TYR A 902 0.82 -48.93 -12.97
CA TYR A 902 1.04 -48.93 -11.53
C TYR A 902 1.74 -47.65 -11.08
N LEU A 903 1.59 -47.28 -9.82
CA LEU A 903 2.23 -46.13 -9.21
C LEU A 903 3.63 -46.50 -8.70
N ARG A 904 4.66 -45.77 -9.11
CA ARG A 904 5.98 -45.80 -8.48
C ARG A 904 6.18 -44.55 -7.64
N LEU A 905 6.51 -44.74 -6.38
CA LEU A 905 7.00 -43.72 -5.46
C LEU A 905 8.52 -43.87 -5.31
N GLY A 906 9.28 -42.85 -5.68
CA GLY A 906 10.74 -42.87 -5.60
C GLY A 906 11.27 -42.61 -4.19
N ALA A 907 12.51 -43.07 -3.95
CA ALA A 907 13.26 -42.73 -2.76
C ALA A 907 13.56 -41.21 -2.70
N GLY A 908 13.73 -40.67 -1.50
CA GLY A 908 14.04 -39.24 -1.31
C GLY A 908 13.31 -38.65 -0.11
N GLU A 909 13.12 -37.33 -0.15
CA GLU A 909 12.26 -36.60 0.77
C GLU A 909 10.81 -37.11 0.70
N THR A 910 10.09 -36.95 1.81
CA THR A 910 8.74 -37.49 1.94
C THR A 910 7.78 -36.77 0.99
N VAL A 911 7.07 -37.55 0.17
CA VAL A 911 6.00 -37.08 -0.70
C VAL A 911 4.78 -37.97 -0.56
N PHE A 912 3.62 -37.42 -0.88
CA PHE A 912 2.34 -38.09 -0.71
C PHE A 912 1.51 -38.00 -2.00
N LEU A 913 0.76 -39.07 -2.30
CA LEU A 913 -0.44 -38.96 -3.13
C LEU A 913 -1.66 -39.06 -2.23
N ASP A 914 -2.39 -37.95 -2.12
CA ASP A 914 -3.56 -37.80 -1.27
C ASP A 914 -4.84 -38.06 -2.07
N GLN A 915 -5.80 -38.75 -1.47
CA GLN A 915 -7.17 -38.83 -1.94
C GLN A 915 -8.15 -38.61 -0.78
N GLN A 916 -9.15 -37.75 -0.97
CA GLN A 916 -10.20 -37.53 0.02
C GLN A 916 -11.12 -38.75 0.12
N VAL A 917 -11.38 -39.22 1.33
CA VAL A 917 -12.20 -40.41 1.62
C VAL A 917 -13.32 -40.10 2.62
N GLY A 918 -14.50 -40.65 2.38
CA GLY A 918 -15.67 -40.46 3.23
C GLY A 918 -15.70 -41.44 4.41
N ILE A 919 -14.87 -41.21 5.42
CA ILE A 919 -14.82 -42.02 6.64
C ILE A 919 -15.77 -41.47 7.70
N GLU A 920 -16.45 -42.38 8.39
CA GLU A 920 -17.29 -42.11 9.56
C GLU A 920 -16.54 -42.55 10.84
N PRO A 921 -16.64 -41.79 11.95
CA PRO A 921 -16.04 -42.17 13.23
C PRO A 921 -16.61 -43.47 13.80
N GLY A 922 -15.76 -44.28 14.44
CA GLY A 922 -16.13 -45.52 15.14
C GLY A 922 -16.66 -46.63 14.22
N LYS A 923 -16.25 -46.63 12.95
CA LYS A 923 -16.64 -47.63 11.94
C LYS A 923 -15.42 -48.43 11.51
N ARG A 924 -15.67 -49.69 11.10
CA ARG A 924 -14.64 -50.59 10.59
C ARG A 924 -14.48 -50.47 9.09
N TYR A 925 -13.23 -50.49 8.64
CA TYR A 925 -12.82 -50.44 7.25
C TYR A 925 -11.75 -51.48 6.94
N ARG A 926 -11.72 -51.94 5.70
CA ARG A 926 -10.68 -52.83 5.17
C ARG A 926 -9.85 -52.09 4.13
N LEU A 927 -8.55 -51.98 4.35
CA LEU A 927 -7.58 -51.45 3.39
C LEU A 927 -6.86 -52.61 2.71
N THR A 928 -6.84 -52.62 1.37
CA THR A 928 -6.10 -53.58 0.55
C THR A 928 -5.21 -52.85 -0.43
N ILE A 929 -3.93 -53.25 -0.55
CA ILE A 929 -2.96 -52.66 -1.48
C ILE A 929 -2.06 -53.77 -2.01
N ARG A 930 -1.76 -53.71 -3.31
CA ARG A 930 -0.70 -54.52 -3.92
C ARG A 930 0.61 -53.73 -3.92
N VAL A 931 1.64 -54.27 -3.29
CA VAL A 931 2.92 -53.58 -3.06
C VAL A 931 4.07 -54.39 -3.65
N ARG A 932 5.03 -53.71 -4.27
CA ARG A 932 6.34 -54.25 -4.64
C ARG A 932 7.45 -53.30 -4.17
N GLN A 933 8.40 -53.80 -3.40
CA GLN A 933 9.52 -53.03 -2.85
C GLN A 933 10.86 -53.61 -3.32
N ALA A 934 11.86 -52.76 -3.47
CA ALA A 934 13.23 -53.21 -3.75
C ALA A 934 13.90 -53.70 -2.45
N GLY A 935 14.29 -54.98 -2.41
CA GLY A 935 14.93 -55.60 -1.23
C GLY A 935 13.95 -56.36 -0.33
N GLU A 936 14.22 -56.40 0.97
CA GLU A 936 13.28 -56.98 1.95
C GLU A 936 12.00 -56.15 2.03
N VAL A 937 10.85 -56.82 1.93
CA VAL A 937 9.52 -56.19 2.04
C VAL A 937 9.31 -55.74 3.49
N LYS A 938 9.28 -54.43 3.70
CA LYS A 938 9.04 -53.81 5.01
C LYS A 938 7.55 -53.49 5.21
N PRO A 939 7.07 -53.43 6.46
CA PRO A 939 5.73 -52.94 6.75
C PRO A 939 5.47 -51.59 6.09
N PHE A 940 4.33 -51.47 5.41
CA PHE A 940 3.93 -50.25 4.71
C PHE A 940 2.82 -49.55 5.49
N ALA A 941 3.09 -48.33 5.95
CA ALA A 941 2.13 -47.55 6.73
C ALA A 941 1.38 -46.57 5.83
N VAL A 942 0.06 -46.68 5.81
CA VAL A 942 -0.84 -45.79 5.06
C VAL A 942 -1.55 -44.87 6.06
N PRO A 943 -1.17 -43.58 6.15
CA PRO A 943 -1.83 -42.63 7.01
C PRO A 943 -3.19 -42.20 6.44
N LEU A 944 -4.19 -42.16 7.32
CA LEU A 944 -5.46 -41.48 7.10
C LEU A 944 -5.56 -40.33 8.10
N CYS A 945 -5.67 -39.10 7.58
CA CYS A 945 -5.61 -37.89 8.37
C CYS A 945 -6.74 -36.94 8.05
N GLU A 946 -7.31 -36.30 9.07
CA GLU A 946 -7.96 -35.01 8.91
C GLU A 946 -6.93 -34.00 8.42
N LYS A 947 -7.06 -33.52 7.19
CA LYS A 947 -5.98 -32.79 6.51
C LYS A 947 -6.55 -31.64 5.68
N ALA A 948 -6.02 -30.43 5.86
CA ALA A 948 -6.42 -29.24 5.11
C ALA A 948 -5.89 -29.32 3.67
N LEU A 949 -4.59 -29.04 3.48
CA LEU A 949 -3.85 -29.29 2.25
C LEU A 949 -2.51 -29.94 2.57
N LEU A 950 -1.61 -29.19 3.22
CA LEU A 950 -0.30 -29.66 3.68
C LEU A 950 -0.38 -30.19 5.13
N TYR A 951 -1.06 -29.44 6.00
CA TYR A 951 -1.13 -29.73 7.43
C TYR A 951 -2.09 -30.88 7.75
N SER A 952 -1.54 -31.87 8.45
CA SER A 952 -2.27 -33.01 9.00
C SER A 952 -2.58 -32.77 10.48
N PHE A 953 -3.79 -33.15 10.91
CA PHE A 953 -4.25 -32.96 12.28
C PHE A 953 -4.41 -34.32 12.95
N GLN A 954 -5.64 -34.81 13.09
CA GLN A 954 -5.90 -36.11 13.65
C GLN A 954 -5.60 -37.20 12.61
N CYS A 955 -4.63 -38.05 12.90
CA CYS A 955 -4.16 -39.10 12.01
C CYS A 955 -4.24 -40.49 12.66
N GLN A 956 -4.53 -41.48 11.83
CA GLN A 956 -4.39 -42.90 12.14
C GLN A 956 -3.68 -43.59 10.99
N SER A 957 -2.59 -44.31 11.28
CA SER A 957 -1.83 -45.05 10.28
C SER A 957 -2.20 -46.51 10.29
N VAL A 958 -2.57 -47.04 9.13
CA VAL A 958 -2.84 -48.47 8.94
C VAL A 958 -1.55 -49.13 8.50
N VAL A 959 -1.01 -50.02 9.33
CA VAL A 959 0.24 -50.74 9.05
C VAL A 959 -0.08 -52.05 8.35
N LEU A 960 0.40 -52.18 7.11
CA LEU A 960 0.26 -53.36 6.28
C LEU A 960 1.54 -54.20 6.39
N THR A 961 1.45 -55.36 7.04
CA THR A 961 2.59 -56.25 7.27
C THR A 961 2.60 -57.41 6.27
N PRO A 962 3.69 -57.62 5.52
CA PRO A 962 3.82 -58.74 4.60
C PRO A 962 3.92 -60.09 5.35
N GLN A 963 3.23 -61.11 4.85
CA GLN A 963 3.30 -62.49 5.40
C GLN A 963 4.39 -63.35 4.74
N ALA A 964 4.94 -62.93 3.59
CA ALA A 964 5.95 -63.67 2.84
C ALA A 964 7.10 -62.76 2.38
N VAL A 965 8.32 -63.31 2.38
CA VAL A 965 9.54 -62.64 1.92
C VAL A 965 9.74 -62.97 0.44
N GLY A 966 9.70 -61.96 -0.44
CA GLY A 966 9.93 -62.11 -1.88
C GLY A 966 10.00 -60.76 -2.61
N SER A 967 10.62 -60.73 -3.79
CA SER A 967 10.84 -59.51 -4.60
C SER A 967 9.70 -59.18 -5.58
N GLY A 968 8.61 -59.96 -5.57
CA GLY A 968 7.46 -59.79 -6.45
C GLY A 968 6.36 -58.89 -5.88
N TRP A 969 5.26 -58.75 -6.63
CA TRP A 969 4.05 -58.10 -6.14
C TRP A 969 3.39 -58.92 -5.03
N VAL A 970 3.10 -58.29 -3.89
CA VAL A 970 2.44 -58.92 -2.73
C VAL A 970 1.17 -58.15 -2.40
N ASP A 971 0.07 -58.86 -2.23
CA ASP A 971 -1.19 -58.28 -1.76
C ASP A 971 -1.17 -58.18 -0.23
N LEU A 972 -1.37 -56.97 0.27
CA LEU A 972 -1.44 -56.69 1.69
C LEU A 972 -2.83 -56.20 2.06
N SER A 973 -3.35 -56.65 3.20
CA SER A 973 -4.64 -56.23 3.72
C SER A 973 -4.61 -56.04 5.22
N ALA A 974 -5.31 -55.02 5.72
CA ALA A 974 -5.55 -54.83 7.13
C ALA A 974 -6.96 -54.28 7.37
N ASP A 975 -7.59 -54.78 8.44
CA ASP A 975 -8.82 -54.23 8.98
C ASP A 975 -8.48 -53.25 10.10
N PHE A 976 -9.18 -52.12 10.14
CA PHE A 976 -9.01 -51.13 11.21
C PHE A 976 -10.34 -50.47 11.58
N ASP A 977 -10.40 -49.95 12.79
CA ASP A 977 -11.50 -49.11 13.28
C ASP A 977 -11.08 -47.65 13.16
N SER A 978 -11.93 -46.80 12.58
CA SER A 978 -11.65 -45.37 12.38
C SER A 978 -11.57 -44.58 13.69
N GLY A 979 -12.04 -45.13 14.81
CA GLY A 979 -11.98 -44.50 16.12
C GLY A 979 -12.60 -43.11 16.11
N ARG A 980 -11.78 -42.08 16.33
CA ARG A 980 -12.22 -40.66 16.32
C ARG A 980 -11.95 -39.93 15.00
N LEU A 981 -11.42 -40.61 13.98
CA LEU A 981 -11.10 -40.02 12.68
C LEU A 981 -12.38 -39.56 11.97
N GLY A 982 -12.43 -38.29 11.56
CA GLY A 982 -13.64 -37.66 11.01
C GLY A 982 -14.53 -36.99 12.08
N ALA A 983 -14.10 -36.95 13.34
CA ALA A 983 -14.76 -36.25 14.46
C ALA A 983 -13.85 -35.25 15.17
N GLY A 984 -12.64 -35.00 14.67
CA GLY A 984 -11.75 -33.94 15.16
C GLY A 984 -12.14 -32.55 14.64
N GLY A 985 -11.40 -31.53 15.05
CA GLY A 985 -11.68 -30.14 14.70
C GLY A 985 -13.03 -29.62 15.23
N HIS A 986 -13.54 -28.54 14.62
CA HIS A 986 -14.86 -27.96 14.92
C HIS A 986 -15.90 -28.42 13.92
N TRP A 987 -17.17 -28.50 14.32
CA TRP A 987 -18.26 -28.82 13.40
C TRP A 987 -18.48 -27.68 12.37
N PRO A 988 -18.67 -28.02 11.08
CA PRO A 988 -18.60 -29.37 10.52
C PRO A 988 -17.16 -29.88 10.40
N HIS A 989 -16.97 -31.16 10.72
CA HIS A 989 -15.65 -31.76 10.89
C HIS A 989 -14.80 -31.73 9.60
N PRO A 990 -13.46 -31.68 9.73
CA PRO A 990 -12.55 -31.73 8.60
C PRO A 990 -12.73 -32.96 7.72
N SER A 991 -12.43 -32.82 6.43
CA SER A 991 -12.34 -33.97 5.53
C SER A 991 -11.14 -34.86 5.86
N VAL A 992 -11.34 -36.17 5.77
CA VAL A 992 -10.28 -37.17 5.92
C VAL A 992 -9.65 -37.46 4.55
N LYS A 993 -8.31 -37.54 4.51
CA LYS A 993 -7.54 -37.93 3.33
C LYS A 993 -6.73 -39.18 3.64
N LEU A 994 -6.75 -40.14 2.72
CA LEU A 994 -5.81 -41.25 2.67
C LEU A 994 -4.60 -40.80 1.86
N ALA A 995 -3.40 -41.01 2.39
CA ALA A 995 -2.17 -40.62 1.74
C ALA A 995 -1.27 -41.84 1.49
N LEU A 996 -0.68 -41.91 0.29
CA LEU A 996 0.31 -42.92 -0.08
C LEU A 996 1.72 -42.32 0.01
N PRO A 997 2.50 -42.61 1.08
CA PRO A 997 3.84 -42.06 1.26
C PRO A 997 4.93 -42.91 0.60
N ASN A 998 6.05 -42.29 0.22
CA ASN A 998 7.27 -43.03 -0.08
C ASN A 998 7.95 -43.51 1.23
N ALA A 999 8.23 -44.82 1.35
CA ALA A 999 8.71 -45.45 2.58
C ALA A 999 10.26 -45.48 2.69
N GLY A 1000 10.93 -44.37 2.38
CA GLY A 1000 12.40 -44.24 2.42
C GLY A 1000 13.18 -44.94 1.31
N GLY A 1001 12.54 -45.83 0.55
CA GLY A 1001 13.05 -46.46 -0.68
C GLY A 1001 12.03 -46.38 -1.82
N THR A 1002 12.38 -46.96 -2.97
CA THR A 1002 11.45 -47.05 -4.11
C THR A 1002 10.35 -48.08 -3.81
N VAL A 1003 9.10 -47.67 -3.95
CA VAL A 1003 7.91 -48.50 -3.70
C VAL A 1003 6.99 -48.43 -4.91
N ASP A 1004 6.61 -49.59 -5.42
CA ASP A 1004 5.58 -49.74 -6.45
C ASP A 1004 4.26 -50.16 -5.79
N LEU A 1005 3.17 -49.51 -6.19
CA LEU A 1005 1.83 -49.67 -5.63
C LEU A 1005 0.82 -49.88 -6.75
N ASP A 1006 -0.13 -50.79 -6.53
CA ASP A 1006 -1.26 -51.06 -7.43
C ASP A 1006 -2.49 -51.51 -6.62
N ASN A 1007 -3.68 -51.49 -7.24
CA ASN A 1007 -4.94 -51.96 -6.69
C ASN A 1007 -5.24 -51.49 -5.24
N VAL A 1008 -5.08 -50.19 -4.99
CA VAL A 1008 -5.41 -49.56 -3.70
C VAL A 1008 -6.93 -49.53 -3.53
N SER A 1009 -7.45 -50.19 -2.50
CA SER A 1009 -8.89 -50.23 -2.20
C SER A 1009 -9.15 -50.03 -0.70
N LEU A 1010 -10.13 -49.20 -0.38
CA LEU A 1010 -10.58 -48.93 0.99
C LEU A 1010 -12.09 -49.16 1.04
N ARG A 1011 -12.50 -50.23 1.71
CA ARG A 1011 -13.90 -50.65 1.75
C ARG A 1011 -14.50 -50.48 3.14
N ALA A 1012 -15.71 -49.91 3.17
CA ALA A 1012 -16.53 -49.88 4.36
C ALA A 1012 -17.12 -51.28 4.65
N ALA A 1013 -17.65 -51.47 5.87
CA ALA A 1013 -18.26 -52.75 6.28
C ALA A 1013 -19.48 -53.16 5.42
N ASP A 1014 -20.14 -52.22 4.73
CA ASP A 1014 -21.23 -52.44 3.77
C ASP A 1014 -20.73 -52.86 2.38
N GLY A 1015 -19.41 -52.98 2.18
CA GLY A 1015 -18.77 -53.31 0.90
C GLY A 1015 -18.56 -52.12 -0.04
N ARG A 1016 -18.95 -50.91 0.35
CA ARG A 1016 -18.79 -49.70 -0.47
C ARG A 1016 -17.31 -49.32 -0.60
N GLU A 1017 -16.86 -49.18 -1.83
CA GLU A 1017 -15.52 -48.70 -2.18
C GLU A 1017 -15.43 -47.18 -1.99
N LEU A 1018 -14.39 -46.72 -1.29
CA LEU A 1018 -14.15 -45.30 -1.01
C LEU A 1018 -13.02 -44.70 -1.84
N ILE A 1019 -12.17 -45.52 -2.45
CA ILE A 1019 -11.09 -45.07 -3.34
C ILE A 1019 -11.55 -45.12 -4.80
N ALA A 1020 -11.27 -44.06 -5.54
CA ALA A 1020 -11.42 -43.99 -6.99
C ALA A 1020 -10.04 -44.07 -7.67
N ASN A 1021 -9.96 -44.74 -8.82
CA ASN A 1021 -8.73 -44.89 -9.61
C ASN A 1021 -7.56 -45.46 -8.78
N GLY A 1022 -7.85 -46.50 -7.98
CA GLY A 1022 -6.84 -47.20 -7.16
C GLY A 1022 -5.97 -48.20 -7.94
N ASP A 1023 -6.39 -48.55 -9.17
CA ASP A 1023 -5.66 -49.36 -10.15
C ASP A 1023 -4.79 -48.50 -11.09
N PHE A 1024 -4.83 -47.17 -10.93
CA PHE A 1024 -4.11 -46.20 -11.75
C PHE A 1024 -4.37 -46.31 -13.27
N SER A 1025 -5.49 -46.94 -13.68
CA SER A 1025 -5.89 -47.10 -15.08
C SER A 1025 -6.10 -45.76 -15.80
N GLN A 1026 -6.43 -44.71 -15.05
CA GLN A 1026 -6.61 -43.34 -15.54
C GLN A 1026 -5.41 -42.43 -15.21
N GLY A 1027 -4.23 -43.00 -14.97
CA GLY A 1027 -3.04 -42.24 -14.56
C GLY A 1027 -3.18 -41.73 -13.12
N ALA A 1028 -2.67 -40.52 -12.85
CA ALA A 1028 -2.73 -39.90 -11.52
C ALA A 1028 -4.06 -39.14 -11.22
N ARG A 1029 -5.11 -39.33 -12.04
CA ARG A 1029 -6.42 -38.67 -11.80
C ARG A 1029 -6.96 -39.05 -10.42
N ARG A 1030 -7.67 -38.12 -9.77
CA ARG A 1030 -8.24 -38.25 -8.40
C ARG A 1030 -7.20 -38.28 -7.27
N TRP A 1031 -5.92 -38.39 -7.59
CA TRP A 1031 -4.83 -38.31 -6.63
C TRP A 1031 -4.15 -36.94 -6.71
N LEU A 1032 -4.03 -36.25 -5.58
CA LEU A 1032 -3.30 -35.00 -5.48
C LEU A 1032 -1.91 -35.28 -4.93
N PHE A 1033 -0.87 -34.95 -5.71
CA PHE A 1033 0.50 -34.95 -5.23
C PHE A 1033 0.68 -33.89 -4.14
N VAL A 1034 1.43 -34.18 -3.08
CA VAL A 1034 1.71 -33.24 -1.98
C VAL A 1034 3.16 -33.43 -1.51
N SER A 1035 3.84 -32.32 -1.21
CA SER A 1035 5.20 -32.32 -0.65
C SER A 1035 5.31 -31.31 0.49
N ASP A 1036 6.00 -31.71 1.57
CA ASP A 1036 6.27 -30.85 2.73
C ASP A 1036 7.53 -29.98 2.55
N GLN A 1037 8.30 -30.20 1.48
CA GLN A 1037 9.52 -29.48 1.15
C GLN A 1037 9.31 -28.66 -0.11
N ASP A 1038 9.43 -27.33 -0.02
CA ASP A 1038 9.04 -26.40 -1.09
C ASP A 1038 10.20 -25.97 -2.00
N LEU A 1039 11.43 -25.91 -1.49
CA LEU A 1039 12.61 -25.44 -2.22
C LEU A 1039 12.93 -26.22 -3.51
N ALA A 1040 12.59 -27.51 -3.54
CA ALA A 1040 12.76 -28.35 -4.72
C ALA A 1040 11.75 -28.02 -5.84
N TRP A 1041 10.64 -27.36 -5.52
CA TRP A 1041 9.55 -27.06 -6.45
C TRP A 1041 9.48 -25.59 -6.83
N HIS A 1042 9.99 -24.70 -5.97
CA HIS A 1042 9.84 -23.26 -6.12
C HIS A 1042 11.16 -22.48 -5.92
N ILE A 1043 11.39 -21.49 -6.78
CA ILE A 1043 12.49 -20.52 -6.61
C ILE A 1043 12.15 -19.47 -5.54
N HIS A 1044 10.84 -19.21 -5.32
CA HIS A 1044 10.33 -18.21 -4.37
C HIS A 1044 10.80 -16.77 -4.62
N GLU A 1045 10.99 -16.36 -5.87
CA GLU A 1045 11.22 -14.96 -6.25
C GLU A 1045 10.81 -14.72 -7.70
N LEU A 1046 10.03 -13.66 -7.95
CA LEU A 1046 9.42 -13.38 -9.24
C LEU A 1046 10.42 -13.19 -10.39
N TRP A 1047 11.47 -12.41 -10.17
CA TRP A 1047 12.43 -12.05 -11.20
C TRP A 1047 13.40 -13.18 -11.50
N VAL A 1048 13.84 -13.92 -10.49
CA VAL A 1048 14.68 -15.11 -10.65
C VAL A 1048 13.89 -16.21 -11.36
N GLU A 1049 12.63 -16.45 -10.98
CA GLU A 1049 11.74 -17.38 -11.68
C GLU A 1049 11.55 -16.99 -13.15
N LEU A 1050 11.26 -15.71 -13.40
CA LEU A 1050 11.06 -15.19 -14.75
C LEU A 1050 12.34 -15.32 -15.59
N TYR A 1051 13.50 -15.03 -14.99
CA TYR A 1051 14.79 -15.20 -15.65
C TYR A 1051 15.10 -16.65 -15.94
N PHE A 1052 14.89 -17.56 -14.98
CA PHE A 1052 15.10 -18.98 -15.15
C PHE A 1052 14.21 -19.53 -16.28
N ALA A 1053 12.92 -19.21 -16.28
CA ALA A 1053 11.97 -19.76 -17.25
C ALA A 1053 12.04 -19.09 -18.64
N GLN A 1054 12.32 -17.78 -18.71
CA GLN A 1054 12.17 -16.98 -19.94
C GLN A 1054 13.39 -16.11 -20.31
N GLY A 1055 14.44 -16.11 -19.50
CA GLY A 1055 15.68 -15.35 -19.71
C GLY A 1055 15.48 -13.83 -19.67
N VAL A 1056 16.47 -13.11 -20.20
CA VAL A 1056 16.41 -11.65 -20.38
C VAL A 1056 15.18 -11.23 -21.19
N LEU A 1057 14.76 -12.04 -22.17
CA LEU A 1057 13.59 -11.76 -23.00
C LEU A 1057 12.31 -11.64 -22.17
N GLY A 1058 12.08 -12.56 -21.22
CA GLY A 1058 10.94 -12.52 -20.31
C GLY A 1058 10.94 -11.31 -19.39
N ILE A 1059 12.10 -10.99 -18.81
CA ILE A 1059 12.29 -9.78 -17.98
C ILE A 1059 11.92 -8.53 -18.77
N LEU A 1060 12.49 -8.37 -19.97
CA LEU A 1060 12.21 -7.20 -20.82
C LEU A 1060 10.72 -7.12 -21.19
N ALA A 1061 10.10 -8.26 -21.50
CA ALA A 1061 8.68 -8.32 -21.84
C ALA A 1061 7.79 -7.86 -20.66
N LEU A 1062 8.06 -8.33 -19.45
CA LEU A 1062 7.31 -7.94 -18.24
C LEU A 1062 7.57 -6.47 -17.87
N LEU A 1063 8.82 -6.01 -17.87
CA LEU A 1063 9.16 -4.62 -17.57
C LEU A 1063 8.49 -3.65 -18.55
N LEU A 1064 8.47 -3.98 -19.85
CA LEU A 1064 7.78 -3.17 -20.86
C LEU A 1064 6.26 -3.19 -20.67
N LEU A 1065 5.67 -4.32 -20.28
CA LEU A 1065 4.25 -4.42 -19.96
C LEU A 1065 3.90 -3.55 -18.74
N LEU A 1066 4.67 -3.64 -17.66
CA LEU A 1066 4.48 -2.86 -16.44
C LEU A 1066 4.69 -1.36 -16.69
N ALA A 1067 5.69 -0.97 -17.47
CA ALA A 1067 5.89 0.41 -17.90
C ALA A 1067 4.71 0.92 -18.75
N ALA A 1068 4.21 0.09 -19.68
CA ALA A 1068 3.05 0.42 -20.50
C ALA A 1068 1.79 0.62 -19.65
N ALA A 1069 1.55 -0.27 -18.68
CA ALA A 1069 0.46 -0.17 -17.73
C ALA A 1069 0.59 1.05 -16.82
N GLY A 1070 1.75 1.27 -16.23
CA GLY A 1070 2.07 2.43 -15.39
C GLY A 1070 1.80 3.74 -16.12
N LEU A 1071 2.21 3.87 -17.40
CA LEU A 1071 1.92 5.07 -18.21
C LEU A 1071 0.42 5.28 -18.47
N ALA A 1072 -0.33 4.19 -18.71
CA ALA A 1072 -1.77 4.27 -18.93
C ALA A 1072 -2.52 4.67 -17.65
N LEU A 1073 -2.19 4.03 -16.52
CA LEU A 1073 -2.78 4.30 -15.21
C LEU A 1073 -2.42 5.71 -14.72
N TRP A 1074 -1.15 6.09 -14.81
CA TRP A 1074 -0.67 7.41 -14.41
C TRP A 1074 -1.38 8.55 -15.17
N ARG A 1075 -1.72 8.35 -16.45
CA ARG A 1075 -2.50 9.33 -17.22
C ARG A 1075 -3.86 9.63 -16.57
N VAL A 1076 -4.55 8.59 -16.10
CA VAL A 1076 -5.85 8.70 -15.42
C VAL A 1076 -5.66 9.31 -14.03
N LEU A 1077 -4.71 8.78 -13.25
CA LEU A 1077 -4.45 9.16 -11.86
C LEU A 1077 -3.93 10.61 -11.69
N ARG A 1078 -3.37 11.22 -12.73
CA ARG A 1078 -2.99 12.65 -12.72
C ARG A 1078 -4.19 13.59 -12.53
N THR A 1079 -5.38 13.14 -12.86
CA THR A 1079 -6.62 13.93 -12.84
C THR A 1079 -7.68 13.19 -12.04
N ALA A 1080 -7.95 13.63 -10.82
CA ALA A 1080 -8.87 12.93 -9.92
C ALA A 1080 -10.31 12.82 -10.44
N ASP A 1081 -10.74 13.76 -11.28
CA ASP A 1081 -12.08 13.76 -11.89
C ASP A 1081 -12.15 12.88 -13.16
N SER A 1082 -11.08 12.14 -13.51
CA SER A 1082 -11.08 11.29 -14.70
C SER A 1082 -12.05 10.10 -14.56
N PRO A 1083 -12.84 9.78 -15.60
CA PRO A 1083 -13.71 8.62 -15.59
C PRO A 1083 -12.89 7.33 -15.39
N GLY A 1084 -13.24 6.55 -14.36
CA GLY A 1084 -12.55 5.29 -14.02
C GLY A 1084 -11.30 5.47 -13.15
N PHE A 1085 -11.18 6.60 -12.46
CA PHE A 1085 -10.15 6.83 -11.43
C PHE A 1085 -10.07 5.67 -10.42
N ASP A 1086 -11.23 5.20 -9.93
CA ASP A 1086 -11.32 4.16 -8.91
C ASP A 1086 -10.67 2.84 -9.36
N LEU A 1087 -11.04 2.34 -10.55
CA LEU A 1087 -10.40 1.14 -11.11
C LEU A 1087 -8.91 1.37 -11.40
N ALA A 1088 -8.52 2.56 -11.89
CA ALA A 1088 -7.12 2.86 -12.17
C ALA A 1088 -6.28 2.85 -10.88
N LEU A 1089 -6.83 3.36 -9.78
CA LEU A 1089 -6.18 3.35 -8.47
C LEU A 1089 -6.11 1.94 -7.90
N GLY A 1090 -7.20 1.18 -8.00
CA GLY A 1090 -7.25 -0.23 -7.62
C GLY A 1090 -6.21 -1.08 -8.37
N LEU A 1091 -6.12 -0.94 -9.69
CA LEU A 1091 -5.12 -1.65 -10.51
C LEU A 1091 -3.69 -1.23 -10.18
N ALA A 1092 -3.42 0.07 -10.02
CA ALA A 1092 -2.08 0.54 -9.70
C ALA A 1092 -1.62 0.04 -8.33
N ALA A 1093 -2.50 0.11 -7.33
CA ALA A 1093 -2.21 -0.34 -5.97
C ALA A 1093 -2.15 -1.86 -5.88
N GLY A 1094 -3.06 -2.58 -6.54
CA GLY A 1094 -3.07 -4.04 -6.58
C GLY A 1094 -1.84 -4.62 -7.28
N LEU A 1095 -1.43 -4.06 -8.42
CA LEU A 1095 -0.18 -4.47 -9.09
C LEU A 1095 1.05 -4.16 -8.21
N ALA A 1096 1.07 -3.02 -7.52
CA ALA A 1096 2.15 -2.71 -6.59
C ALA A 1096 2.23 -3.73 -5.45
N GLY A 1097 1.09 -4.05 -4.81
CA GLY A 1097 1.02 -5.06 -3.76
C GLY A 1097 1.45 -6.45 -4.24
N LEU A 1098 0.97 -6.88 -5.41
CA LEU A 1098 1.34 -8.16 -6.03
C LEU A 1098 2.85 -8.25 -6.31
N LEU A 1099 3.44 -7.20 -6.89
CA LEU A 1099 4.87 -7.15 -7.20
C LEU A 1099 5.72 -7.12 -5.93
N THR A 1100 5.25 -6.50 -4.84
CA THR A 1100 5.92 -6.54 -3.54
C THR A 1100 5.93 -7.94 -2.95
N VAL A 1101 4.84 -8.71 -3.06
CA VAL A 1101 4.85 -10.14 -2.67
C VAL A 1101 5.86 -10.92 -3.54
N GLY A 1102 5.93 -10.58 -4.83
CA GLY A 1102 6.89 -11.15 -5.79
C GLY A 1102 8.37 -10.94 -5.45
N LEU A 1103 8.74 -10.00 -4.57
CA LEU A 1103 10.13 -9.79 -4.15
C LEU A 1103 10.66 -10.89 -3.21
N LEU A 1104 9.75 -11.63 -2.57
CA LEU A 1104 10.08 -12.70 -1.61
C LEU A 1104 9.34 -14.02 -1.90
N GLY A 1105 8.57 -14.07 -2.98
CA GLY A 1105 7.79 -15.23 -3.41
C GLY A 1105 7.65 -15.28 -4.92
N SER A 1106 7.23 -16.43 -5.45
CA SER A 1106 6.94 -16.56 -6.89
C SER A 1106 5.46 -16.32 -7.18
N VAL A 1107 5.18 -15.64 -8.28
CA VAL A 1107 3.82 -15.31 -8.75
C VAL A 1107 3.57 -15.88 -10.16
N LEU A 1108 4.63 -16.37 -10.83
CA LEU A 1108 4.57 -16.78 -12.24
C LEU A 1108 4.79 -18.29 -12.45
N ASP A 1109 5.12 -19.03 -11.39
CA ASP A 1109 5.26 -20.49 -11.37
C ASP A 1109 3.92 -21.23 -11.29
N THR A 1110 2.80 -20.51 -11.18
CA THR A 1110 1.44 -21.07 -11.26
C THR A 1110 0.58 -20.34 -12.28
N ALA A 1111 -0.21 -21.09 -13.06
CA ALA A 1111 -1.00 -20.52 -14.15
C ALA A 1111 -1.97 -19.42 -13.70
N ARG A 1112 -2.67 -19.59 -12.58
CA ARG A 1112 -3.70 -18.63 -12.15
C ARG A 1112 -3.11 -17.30 -11.70
N LEU A 1113 -2.00 -17.32 -10.96
CA LEU A 1113 -1.32 -16.09 -10.56
C LEU A 1113 -0.56 -15.43 -11.69
N ALA A 1114 0.05 -16.23 -12.58
CA ALA A 1114 0.61 -15.70 -13.82
C ALA A 1114 -0.47 -14.96 -14.62
N MET A 1115 -1.64 -15.58 -14.78
CA MET A 1115 -2.78 -14.95 -15.44
C MET A 1115 -3.22 -13.67 -14.72
N LEU A 1116 -3.32 -13.66 -13.38
CA LEU A 1116 -3.67 -12.46 -12.60
C LEU A 1116 -2.69 -11.31 -12.86
N CYS A 1117 -1.39 -11.58 -12.84
CA CYS A 1117 -0.33 -10.61 -13.07
C CYS A 1117 -0.42 -10.00 -14.48
N TYR A 1118 -0.41 -10.85 -15.52
CA TYR A 1118 -0.44 -10.40 -16.91
C TYR A 1118 -1.79 -9.74 -17.25
N LEU A 1119 -2.92 -10.34 -16.87
CA LEU A 1119 -4.25 -9.79 -17.13
C LEU A 1119 -4.46 -8.47 -16.38
N GLY A 1120 -3.99 -8.34 -15.14
CA GLY A 1120 -4.02 -7.10 -14.37
C GLY A 1120 -3.36 -5.93 -15.11
N ALA A 1121 -2.16 -6.14 -15.64
CA ALA A 1121 -1.46 -5.12 -16.43
C ALA A 1121 -2.11 -4.85 -17.81
N LEU A 1122 -2.71 -5.88 -18.43
CA LEU A 1122 -3.41 -5.76 -19.72
C LEU A 1122 -4.78 -5.09 -19.59
N LEU A 1123 -5.45 -5.20 -18.44
CA LEU A 1123 -6.70 -4.49 -18.14
C LEU A 1123 -6.50 -2.97 -18.21
N ALA A 1124 -5.33 -2.44 -17.83
CA ALA A 1124 -5.02 -1.03 -18.00
C ALA A 1124 -5.08 -0.58 -19.48
N ALA A 1125 -4.74 -1.46 -20.43
CA ALA A 1125 -4.89 -1.15 -21.86
C ALA A 1125 -6.34 -1.20 -22.35
N GLY A 1126 -7.10 -2.19 -21.89
CA GLY A 1126 -8.51 -2.37 -22.27
C GLY A 1126 -9.42 -1.30 -21.67
N MET A 1127 -9.12 -0.85 -20.45
CA MET A 1127 -10.01 0.05 -19.71
C MET A 1127 -9.72 1.53 -19.95
N PHE A 1128 -8.52 1.90 -20.40
CA PHE A 1128 -8.07 3.29 -20.54
C PHE A 1128 -7.46 3.59 -21.93
N PRO A 1129 -8.28 3.61 -23.00
CA PRO A 1129 -7.79 3.77 -24.38
C PRO A 1129 -7.12 5.13 -24.63
N GLY A 1130 -6.22 5.19 -25.63
CA GLY A 1130 -5.49 6.41 -25.99
C GLY A 1130 -6.27 7.36 -26.92
N GLU A 1131 -6.17 8.68 -26.68
CA GLU A 1131 -6.80 9.74 -27.49
C GLU A 1131 -6.01 10.17 -28.74
N TRP A 1132 -4.91 9.47 -29.07
CA TRP A 1132 -3.79 10.05 -29.83
C TRP A 1132 -4.14 10.56 -31.24
N ARG A 1133 -5.17 10.01 -31.91
CA ARG A 1133 -5.59 10.48 -33.26
C ARG A 1133 -6.63 11.61 -33.24
N ALA A 1134 -7.43 11.77 -32.18
CA ALA A 1134 -8.41 12.85 -32.11
C ALA A 1134 -7.74 14.23 -32.11
N ARG A 1135 -6.51 14.33 -31.55
CA ARG A 1135 -5.71 15.56 -31.59
C ARG A 1135 -5.04 15.82 -32.95
N ARG A 1136 -4.70 14.76 -33.71
CA ARG A 1136 -4.12 14.90 -35.07
C ARG A 1136 -5.19 15.26 -36.10
N ALA A 1137 -6.38 14.67 -36.01
CA ALA A 1137 -7.54 15.02 -36.83
C ALA A 1137 -8.01 16.46 -36.53
N ARG A 1138 -8.07 16.86 -35.25
CA ARG A 1138 -8.36 18.27 -34.90
C ARG A 1138 -7.28 19.23 -35.39
N ARG A 1139 -6.00 18.82 -35.42
CA ARG A 1139 -4.90 19.62 -35.98
C ARG A 1139 -4.86 19.65 -37.51
N SER A 1140 -5.29 18.58 -38.20
CA SER A 1140 -5.39 18.57 -39.66
C SER A 1140 -6.63 19.32 -40.13
N VAL A 1141 -7.75 19.25 -39.41
CA VAL A 1141 -8.94 20.09 -39.66
C VAL A 1141 -8.65 21.56 -39.34
N ALA A 1142 -7.87 21.85 -38.29
CA ALA A 1142 -7.42 23.21 -37.99
C ALA A 1142 -6.35 23.75 -38.96
N ARG A 1143 -5.59 22.88 -39.64
CA ARG A 1143 -4.69 23.27 -40.75
C ARG A 1143 -5.44 23.42 -42.08
N GLY A 1144 -6.35 22.49 -42.40
CA GLY A 1144 -7.21 22.60 -43.58
C GLY A 1144 -8.19 23.78 -43.56
N ARG A 1145 -8.50 24.34 -42.37
CA ARG A 1145 -9.22 25.62 -42.23
C ARG A 1145 -8.31 26.86 -42.30
N ARG A 1146 -6.99 26.71 -42.23
CA ARG A 1146 -6.02 27.81 -42.43
C ARG A 1146 -5.49 27.88 -43.86
N ASP A 1147 -5.59 26.80 -44.62
CA ASP A 1147 -5.07 26.69 -45.99
C ASP A 1147 -6.20 26.60 -47.04
N GLY A 1148 -7.28 27.37 -46.87
CA GLY A 1148 -8.30 27.62 -47.91
C GLY A 1148 -8.04 29.00 -48.57
N PRO A 1149 -8.23 29.15 -49.89
CA PRO A 1149 -7.58 30.21 -50.66
C PRO A 1149 -8.23 31.58 -50.44
N GLU A 1150 -7.45 32.54 -49.95
CA GLU A 1150 -7.70 33.97 -50.17
C GLU A 1150 -7.04 34.37 -51.49
N GLY A 1151 -7.84 34.90 -52.42
CA GLY A 1151 -7.35 35.78 -53.48
C GLY A 1151 -7.63 35.32 -54.91
N GLU A 1152 -8.81 35.65 -55.44
CA GLU A 1152 -8.88 36.21 -56.79
C GLU A 1152 -10.04 37.20 -56.89
N VAL A 1153 -9.75 38.35 -57.48
CA VAL A 1153 -10.55 39.58 -57.54
C VAL A 1153 -11.09 39.71 -58.97
N GLN A 1154 -12.41 39.95 -59.15
CA GLN A 1154 -12.95 41.06 -59.97
C GLN A 1154 -14.50 41.15 -59.97
N PRO A 1155 -15.07 42.33 -60.30
CA PRO A 1155 -16.38 42.78 -59.82
C PRO A 1155 -17.51 42.77 -60.87
N ASP A 1156 -18.69 43.14 -60.36
CA ASP A 1156 -19.84 43.80 -60.98
C ASP A 1156 -20.76 43.06 -61.97
N ALA A 1157 -22.01 42.98 -61.50
CA ALA A 1157 -23.29 43.22 -62.17
C ALA A 1157 -23.37 43.18 -63.71
N GLY A 1158 -24.25 42.29 -64.21
CA GLY A 1158 -24.95 42.51 -65.47
C GLY A 1158 -25.62 41.28 -66.07
N GLY A 1159 -26.95 41.22 -65.99
CA GLY A 1159 -27.76 40.66 -67.08
C GLY A 1159 -28.23 39.20 -66.99
N ARG A 1160 -29.48 39.05 -66.54
CA ARG A 1160 -30.62 38.45 -67.28
C ARG A 1160 -30.49 37.08 -68.00
N VAL A 1161 -31.53 36.27 -67.72
CA VAL A 1161 -32.21 35.19 -68.50
C VAL A 1161 -31.72 33.74 -68.30
N ASP A 1162 -32.53 32.98 -67.54
CA ASP A 1162 -33.15 31.65 -67.80
C ASP A 1162 -32.82 30.90 -69.13
N PRO A 1163 -33.20 29.61 -69.32
CA PRO A 1163 -33.06 28.42 -68.47
C PRO A 1163 -32.58 27.17 -69.29
N SER A 1164 -32.07 26.13 -68.61
CA SER A 1164 -32.23 24.70 -69.00
C SER A 1164 -31.76 23.77 -67.90
#